data_AF-A0A365T6F2-F1
#
_entry.id   AF-A0A365T6F2-F1
#
_cell.length_a   1.000
_cell.length_b   1.000
_cell.length_c   1.000
_cell.angle_alpha   90.00
_cell.angle_beta   90.00
_cell.angle_gamma   90.00
#
_symmetry.space_group_name_H-M   'P 1'
#
loop_
_entity.id
_entity.type
_entity.pdbx_description
1 polymer ?
#
loop_
_entity_poly.entity_id
_entity_poly.type
_entity_poly.pdbx_seq_one_letter_code
_entity_poly.pdbx_strand_id
1 'polypeptide(L)'
;MDVPECNTEAERERGIEDRLEVLKAIFDNDEYWGINMESITESMGRAMLRHNAQANDPQDYYSIIDFYFVLLLQQRREAFAEEVDDPFVAEFVTEIADMDDDDVRPLLKRIKSWVENGIIRRIAACRESTIDFREIIDDNKIVIVRTPVSNDDIKQMISLGTMRPIWTAVQNKSFEGKEREPFFAIFDEADKVLNENLDVADMLARARSMKLSVTLACQYPTQLAEAGVLKAVENNCNNLQAFRVNDDDDARPLMKRFRGYDVEDLIETENYHIWTRVPLESGGYSDPLKLSTFPPYPPLRSDDEVDEIIRESLDRYGREPLTDEEIQQNLHFGEFEETIATTPDQHQTEEGEPDTITDHDVLEALFVAAVEATDNGMGSVPVREIEAECKRRTNYDNYPAFTNLVVEKLGGAVETQRADGEVIASLTKQGHTQLFEQDTGAGGSGGGEEHRWVLSESFKAFTRLGYRVDLPSQDAGGELPDGVADMPIDPTTEDTLPEIEAKREQLIEQYRDLYEFSDGRHVSIEAETTTIRRPMQTLTNLRKAIDAGRKCVFTTKDATASKDSFAYWARRGERIIYRTTGRGEAIETDYSTLTFASEGSQGSRVFYNKGEAVEPEPNRYALRPAVDRLNKDNDTVEWRENGKEIVLAHANTGEEYARFDGVDDVETADKTTFPAYYHYDPTQGTYTVYVGSEERTYDNKDDWADDWKTVPTPFLPEAEFDEVPTEDDFEFVVFPDDDNTTYDEPQRYEQGKLCPLFSDDNNTNDDADEDQPTREPKPAAEQTESETAPSDGSATDPSGTESRDSGSETPTGTEDEKDESESYEQFF
;
A
#
# COMPACT_ATOMS: atom_id res chain seq x y z
N MET A 1 16.01 24.04 5.10
CA MET A 1 17.33 24.09 5.77
C MET A 1 18.04 25.43 5.57
N ASP A 2 17.34 26.48 5.15
CA ASP A 2 17.92 27.82 4.93
C ASP A 2 18.08 28.61 6.24
N VAL A 3 19.28 29.15 6.50
CA VAL A 3 19.59 29.96 7.68
C VAL A 3 19.73 31.44 7.28
N PRO A 4 18.84 32.34 7.73
CA PRO A 4 18.85 33.74 7.32
C PRO A 4 20.11 34.47 7.78
N GLU A 5 20.46 35.54 7.05
CA GLU A 5 21.60 36.39 7.40
C GLU A 5 21.49 36.93 8.84
N CYS A 6 22.50 36.62 9.65
CA CYS A 6 22.55 37.01 11.07
C CYS A 6 23.69 38.01 11.31
N ASN A 7 23.45 39.00 12.17
CA ASN A 7 24.44 40.04 12.48
C ASN A 7 25.48 39.57 13.52
N THR A 8 25.17 38.51 14.27
CA THR A 8 26.03 38.00 15.34
C THR A 8 26.10 36.47 15.33
N GLU A 9 27.21 35.93 15.83
CA GLU A 9 27.41 34.49 16.03
C GLU A 9 26.31 33.85 16.87
N ALA A 10 25.90 34.52 17.95
CA ALA A 10 24.89 34.03 18.86
C ALA A 10 23.49 33.96 18.23
N GLU A 11 23.17 34.86 17.30
CA GLU A 11 21.93 34.79 16.53
C GLU A 11 21.97 33.65 15.52
N ARG A 12 23.11 33.44 14.86
CA ARG A 12 23.30 32.33 13.92
C ARG A 12 23.17 30.98 14.60
N GLU A 13 23.87 30.76 15.70
CA GLU A 13 23.79 29.50 16.46
C GLU A 13 22.37 29.23 16.96
N ARG A 14 21.64 30.26 17.39
CA ARG A 14 20.22 30.11 17.74
C ARG A 14 19.37 29.72 16.53
N GLY A 15 19.59 30.36 15.39
CA GLY A 15 18.87 30.06 14.15
C GLY A 15 19.10 28.63 13.65
N ILE A 16 20.32 28.10 13.84
CA ILE A 16 20.67 26.70 13.58
C ILE A 16 19.95 25.77 14.55
N GLU A 17 20.02 26.06 15.85
CA GLU A 17 19.38 25.25 16.89
C GLU A 17 17.86 25.16 16.69
N ASP A 18 17.20 26.28 16.41
CA ASP A 18 15.76 26.33 16.18
C ASP A 18 15.35 25.45 14.98
N ARG A 19 16.20 25.35 13.94
CA ARG A 19 15.94 24.52 12.75
C ARG A 19 16.25 23.05 12.98
N LEU A 20 17.28 22.74 13.75
CA LEU A 20 17.58 21.38 14.17
C LEU A 20 16.44 20.80 14.99
N GLU A 21 15.91 21.58 15.92
CA GLU A 21 14.75 21.21 16.72
C GLU A 21 13.51 20.96 15.86
N VAL A 22 13.31 21.74 14.79
CA VAL A 22 12.26 21.46 13.80
C VAL A 22 12.57 20.17 13.04
N LEU A 23 13.78 19.99 12.51
CA LEU A 23 14.15 18.81 11.73
C LEU A 23 13.98 17.52 12.53
N LYS A 24 14.47 17.48 13.77
CA LYS A 24 14.29 16.37 14.71
C LYS A 24 12.82 16.07 14.92
N ALA A 25 12.01 17.09 15.21
CA ALA A 25 10.57 16.92 15.45
C ALA A 25 9.79 16.38 14.24
N ILE A 26 10.24 16.66 13.01
CA ILE A 26 9.57 16.14 11.81
C ILE A 26 10.01 14.68 11.53
N PHE A 27 11.25 14.32 11.87
CA PHE A 27 11.76 12.95 11.71
C PHE A 27 11.31 12.00 12.84
N ASP A 28 11.07 12.52 14.05
CA ASP A 28 10.65 11.78 15.25
C ASP A 28 9.15 11.45 15.22
N ASN A 29 8.75 10.35 14.57
CA ASN A 29 7.31 9.99 14.42
C ASN A 29 6.96 8.52 14.71
N ASP A 30 7.93 7.66 14.98
CA ASP A 30 7.73 6.21 15.08
C ASP A 30 8.27 5.62 16.39
N GLU A 31 7.72 4.47 16.83
CA GLU A 31 8.19 3.68 17.99
C GLU A 31 9.67 3.22 17.89
N TYR A 32 10.33 3.43 16.75
CA TYR A 32 11.72 3.08 16.48
C TYR A 32 12.70 4.26 16.50
N TRP A 33 12.28 5.48 16.90
CA TRP A 33 13.19 6.62 17.07
C TRP A 33 14.12 6.42 18.28
N GLY A 34 15.31 5.86 18.02
CA GLY A 34 16.34 5.60 19.03
C GLY A 34 17.32 6.76 19.23
N ILE A 35 18.06 6.71 20.33
CA ILE A 35 19.12 7.69 20.70
C ILE A 35 20.12 7.92 19.56
N ASN A 36 20.41 6.88 18.77
CA ASN A 36 21.34 6.98 17.64
C ASN A 36 20.78 7.83 16.49
N MET A 37 19.48 7.77 16.19
CA MET A 37 18.85 8.51 15.07
C MET A 37 18.77 10.01 15.36
N GLU A 38 18.46 10.37 16.61
CA GLU A 38 18.52 11.76 17.06
C GLU A 38 19.94 12.31 16.93
N SER A 39 20.94 11.55 17.37
CA SER A 39 22.36 11.95 17.32
C SER A 39 22.88 12.14 15.89
N ILE A 40 22.50 11.25 14.97
CA ILE A 40 22.85 11.37 13.54
C ILE A 40 22.19 12.62 12.95
N THR A 41 20.89 12.80 13.19
CA THR A 41 20.13 13.96 12.72
C THR A 41 20.72 15.28 13.22
N GLU A 42 21.08 15.33 14.50
CA GLU A 42 21.69 16.51 15.10
C GLU A 42 23.05 16.82 14.48
N SER A 43 23.94 15.83 14.37
CA SER A 43 25.32 16.05 13.89
C SER A 43 25.35 16.42 12.40
N MET A 44 24.68 15.64 11.56
CA MET A 44 24.59 15.88 10.12
C MET A 44 23.84 17.19 9.83
N GLY A 45 22.68 17.39 10.49
CA GLY A 45 21.87 18.59 10.30
C GLY A 45 22.63 19.86 10.72
N ARG A 46 23.42 19.79 11.80
CA ARG A 46 24.19 20.93 12.30
C ARG A 46 25.31 21.29 11.34
N ALA A 47 26.00 20.29 10.79
CA ALA A 47 27.02 20.49 9.77
C ALA A 47 26.43 21.16 8.52
N MET A 48 25.33 20.64 7.99
CA MET A 48 24.64 21.19 6.81
C MET A 48 24.14 22.62 7.05
N LEU A 49 23.48 22.88 8.19
CA LEU A 49 22.98 24.23 8.52
C LEU A 49 24.12 25.24 8.72
N ARG A 50 25.25 24.81 9.28
CA ARG A 50 26.44 25.67 9.42
C ARG A 50 27.06 25.99 8.07
N HIS A 51 27.13 25.00 7.16
CA HIS A 51 27.56 25.23 5.80
C HIS A 51 26.65 26.28 5.11
N ASN A 52 25.34 26.07 5.16
CA ASN A 52 24.36 27.00 4.56
C ASN A 52 24.51 28.42 5.11
N ALA A 53 24.73 28.57 6.43
CA ALA A 53 24.90 29.87 7.06
C ALA A 53 26.23 30.58 6.72
N GLN A 54 27.16 29.90 6.03
CA GLN A 54 28.46 30.42 5.60
C GLN A 54 28.59 30.52 4.07
N ALA A 55 27.79 29.76 3.34
CA ALA A 55 27.75 29.77 1.89
C ALA A 55 27.29 31.14 1.34
N ASN A 56 27.90 31.56 0.24
CA ASN A 56 27.60 32.87 -0.38
C ASN A 56 26.54 32.77 -1.48
N ASP A 57 26.34 31.58 -2.06
CA ASP A 57 25.35 31.31 -3.09
C ASP A 57 24.29 30.34 -2.53
N PRO A 58 22.98 30.68 -2.59
CA PRO A 58 21.92 29.76 -2.20
C PRO A 58 21.93 28.42 -2.94
N GLN A 59 22.56 28.35 -4.12
CA GLN A 59 22.71 27.09 -4.85
C GLN A 59 23.60 26.09 -4.11
N ASP A 60 24.53 26.57 -3.28
CA ASP A 60 25.42 25.73 -2.48
C ASP A 60 24.71 25.16 -1.23
N TYR A 61 23.52 25.66 -0.87
CA TYR A 61 22.85 25.28 0.38
C TYR A 61 22.35 23.84 0.35
N TYR A 62 22.70 23.02 1.34
CA TYR A 62 22.07 21.73 1.57
C TYR A 62 20.57 21.87 1.87
N SER A 63 19.79 21.04 1.22
CA SER A 63 18.34 20.87 1.42
C SER A 63 18.04 19.56 2.17
N ILE A 64 16.76 19.27 2.39
CA ILE A 64 16.36 18.01 3.06
C ILE A 64 16.63 16.82 2.12
N ILE A 65 16.53 17.01 0.81
CA ILE A 65 16.82 15.93 -0.14
C ILE A 65 18.31 15.58 -0.17
N ASP A 66 19.20 16.58 -0.05
CA ASP A 66 20.64 16.32 0.06
C ASP A 66 20.97 15.52 1.33
N PHE A 67 20.26 15.78 2.43
CA PHE A 67 20.39 15.00 3.67
C PHE A 67 20.16 13.51 3.43
N TYR A 68 19.11 13.15 2.67
CA TYR A 68 18.82 11.78 2.28
C TYR A 68 19.95 11.18 1.43
N PHE A 69 20.35 11.86 0.36
CA PHE A 69 21.33 11.33 -0.58
C PHE A 69 22.74 11.24 0.00
N VAL A 70 23.11 12.13 0.92
CA VAL A 70 24.37 12.03 1.67
C VAL A 70 24.37 10.79 2.55
N LEU A 71 23.27 10.50 3.24
CA LEU A 71 23.17 9.30 4.07
C LEU A 71 23.07 8.00 3.27
N LEU A 72 22.56 8.06 2.03
CA LEU A 72 22.27 6.89 1.21
C LEU A 72 23.49 6.04 0.90
N LEU A 73 24.65 6.66 0.66
CA LEU A 73 25.89 5.96 0.29
C LEU A 73 27.02 6.34 1.23
N GLN A 74 27.77 5.35 1.72
CA GLN A 74 28.93 5.58 2.59
C GLN A 74 29.93 6.59 2.00
N GLN A 75 30.23 6.48 0.72
CA GLN A 75 31.17 7.37 0.03
C GLN A 75 30.71 8.84 0.04
N ARG A 76 29.39 9.08 -0.02
CA ARG A 76 28.83 10.44 0.08
C ARG A 76 28.92 10.95 1.52
N ARG A 77 28.74 10.09 2.53
CA ARG A 77 28.98 10.45 3.94
C ARG A 77 30.45 10.81 4.18
N GLU A 78 31.39 10.05 3.63
CA GLU A 78 32.83 10.33 3.70
C GLU A 78 33.17 11.66 3.03
N ALA A 79 32.69 11.89 1.79
CA ALA A 79 32.90 13.14 1.07
C ALA A 79 32.34 14.35 1.83
N PHE A 80 31.12 14.22 2.37
CA PHE A 80 30.53 15.25 3.21
C PHE A 80 31.35 15.50 4.48
N ALA A 81 31.86 14.45 5.14
CA ALA A 81 32.69 14.57 6.34
C ALA A 81 33.99 15.35 6.06
N GLU A 82 34.57 15.22 4.86
CA GLU A 82 35.75 16.00 4.45
C GLU A 82 35.47 17.49 4.26
N GLU A 83 34.22 17.87 3.97
CA GLU A 83 33.79 19.28 3.82
C GLU A 83 33.48 19.96 5.16
N VAL A 84 33.37 19.22 6.26
CA VAL A 84 33.03 19.79 7.58
C VAL A 84 34.25 20.44 8.25
N ASP A 85 34.29 21.78 8.23
CA ASP A 85 35.38 22.57 8.82
C ASP A 85 35.40 22.60 10.36
N ASP A 86 34.25 22.40 11.05
CA ASP A 86 34.19 22.48 12.51
C ASP A 86 34.78 21.21 13.16
N PRO A 87 35.93 21.29 13.85
CA PRO A 87 36.58 20.10 14.43
C PRO A 87 35.73 19.39 15.49
N PHE A 88 34.77 20.06 16.13
CA PHE A 88 33.90 19.43 17.13
C PHE A 88 32.74 18.66 16.51
N VAL A 89 32.28 19.06 15.32
CA VAL A 89 31.21 18.37 14.59
C VAL A 89 31.82 17.31 13.66
N ALA A 90 32.98 17.61 13.06
CA ALA A 90 33.69 16.71 12.16
C ALA A 90 33.98 15.34 12.81
N GLU A 91 34.35 15.26 14.09
CA GLU A 91 34.57 13.98 14.77
C GLU A 91 33.33 13.07 14.72
N PHE A 92 32.14 13.63 14.99
CA PHE A 92 30.88 12.89 14.93
C PHE A 92 30.46 12.57 13.50
N VAL A 93 30.64 13.50 12.55
CA VAL A 93 30.28 13.26 11.14
C VAL A 93 31.20 12.22 10.53
N THR A 94 32.49 12.18 10.89
CA THR A 94 33.41 11.09 10.50
C THR A 94 32.98 9.76 11.11
N GLU A 95 32.57 9.73 12.38
CA GLU A 95 32.02 8.50 12.98
C GLU A 95 30.78 8.00 12.21
N ILE A 96 29.91 8.91 11.78
CA ILE A 96 28.72 8.60 10.96
C ILE A 96 29.11 8.13 9.55
N ALA A 97 30.19 8.69 8.97
CA ALA A 97 30.71 8.23 7.69
C ALA A 97 31.25 6.79 7.75
N ASP A 98 31.83 6.40 8.89
CA ASP A 98 32.33 5.04 9.11
C ASP A 98 31.23 4.02 9.51
N MET A 99 29.97 4.46 9.74
CA MET A 99 28.86 3.56 10.07
C MET A 99 28.43 2.69 8.88
N ASP A 100 28.03 1.45 9.16
CA ASP A 100 27.43 0.55 8.17
C ASP A 100 26.07 1.10 7.71
N ASP A 101 25.67 0.83 6.46
CA ASP A 101 24.43 1.37 5.89
C ASP A 101 23.18 0.94 6.66
N ASP A 102 23.20 -0.25 7.26
CA ASP A 102 22.13 -0.76 8.13
C ASP A 102 21.93 0.08 9.40
N ASP A 103 22.97 0.73 9.92
CA ASP A 103 22.89 1.57 11.12
C ASP A 103 22.15 2.89 10.85
N VAL A 104 22.26 3.44 9.64
CA VAL A 104 21.58 4.69 9.22
C VAL A 104 20.24 4.43 8.52
N ARG A 105 19.96 3.16 8.15
CA ARG A 105 18.76 2.73 7.43
C ARG A 105 17.43 3.15 8.06
N PRO A 106 17.23 3.14 9.39
CA PRO A 106 15.98 3.61 9.98
C PRO A 106 15.69 5.07 9.66
N LEU A 107 16.70 5.94 9.73
CA LEU A 107 16.57 7.36 9.35
C LEU A 107 16.33 7.52 7.85
N LEU A 108 17.01 6.73 7.01
CA LEU A 108 16.79 6.72 5.57
C LEU A 108 15.36 6.33 5.20
N LYS A 109 14.80 5.28 5.82
CA LYS A 109 13.41 4.85 5.58
C LYS A 109 12.40 5.96 5.87
N ARG A 110 12.63 6.73 6.95
CA ARG A 110 11.76 7.86 7.30
C ARG A 110 11.76 8.92 6.19
N ILE A 111 12.94 9.35 5.75
CA ILE A 111 13.07 10.42 4.75
C ILE A 111 12.68 9.92 3.35
N LYS A 112 12.88 8.63 3.04
CA LYS A 112 12.54 7.99 1.75
C LYS A 112 11.10 8.27 1.32
N SER A 113 10.13 8.14 2.23
CA SER A 113 8.72 8.43 1.95
C SER A 113 8.46 9.83 1.39
N TRP A 114 9.30 10.80 1.76
CA TRP A 114 9.22 12.19 1.29
C TRP A 114 9.91 12.38 -0.05
N VAL A 115 10.96 11.61 -0.32
CA VAL A 115 11.66 11.62 -1.60
C VAL A 115 10.81 10.96 -2.69
N GLU A 116 10.07 9.90 -2.36
CA GLU A 116 9.20 9.19 -3.30
C GLU A 116 7.96 10.02 -3.67
N ASN A 117 7.40 10.77 -2.72
CA ASN A 117 6.25 11.63 -2.98
C ASN A 117 6.65 12.88 -3.79
N GLY A 118 6.22 12.97 -5.05
CA GLY A 118 6.59 14.06 -5.95
C GLY A 118 6.24 15.48 -5.48
N ILE A 119 5.21 15.65 -4.64
CA ILE A 119 4.86 16.95 -4.06
C ILE A 119 5.82 17.30 -2.92
N ILE A 120 6.06 16.35 -2.01
CA ILE A 120 6.97 16.56 -0.87
C ILE A 120 8.41 16.74 -1.34
N ARG A 121 8.85 15.93 -2.31
CA ARG A 121 10.18 15.99 -2.92
C ARG A 121 10.51 17.40 -3.39
N ARG A 122 9.58 18.09 -4.05
CA ARG A 122 9.76 19.47 -4.54
C ARG A 122 9.89 20.48 -3.40
N ILE A 123 9.17 20.29 -2.30
CA ILE A 123 9.30 21.13 -1.09
C ILE A 123 10.63 20.83 -0.38
N ALA A 124 11.00 19.56 -0.22
CA ALA A 124 12.20 19.10 0.46
C ALA A 124 13.50 19.49 -0.29
N ALA A 125 13.43 19.60 -1.62
CA ALA A 125 14.54 20.03 -2.48
C ALA A 125 14.73 21.56 -2.52
N CYS A 126 13.81 22.35 -1.95
CA CYS A 126 13.98 23.80 -1.89
C CYS A 126 15.17 24.19 -1.00
N ARG A 127 16.18 24.80 -1.62
CA ARG A 127 17.41 25.25 -0.95
C ARG A 127 17.21 26.56 -0.17
N GLU A 128 16.44 27.48 -0.73
CA GLU A 128 16.15 28.81 -0.16
C GLU A 128 14.69 28.92 0.26
N SER A 129 14.43 29.50 1.44
CA SER A 129 13.07 29.78 1.89
C SER A 129 12.54 31.07 1.25
N THR A 130 11.36 31.01 0.64
CA THR A 130 10.63 32.22 0.21
C THR A 130 9.87 32.90 1.35
N ILE A 131 9.87 32.29 2.55
CA ILE A 131 9.08 32.71 3.71
C ILE A 131 10.01 32.96 4.89
N ASP A 132 9.94 34.17 5.46
CA ASP A 132 10.57 34.52 6.73
C ASP A 132 9.50 34.83 7.80
N PHE A 133 9.33 33.91 8.73
CA PHE A 133 8.37 34.05 9.83
C PHE A 133 8.73 35.17 10.81
N ARG A 134 10.02 35.53 10.93
CA ARG A 134 10.43 36.67 11.76
C ARG A 134 9.97 37.96 11.11
N GLU A 135 10.20 38.14 9.81
CA GLU A 135 9.72 39.32 9.08
C GLU A 135 8.19 39.43 9.15
N ILE A 136 7.49 38.32 8.93
CA ILE A 136 6.02 38.26 9.03
C ILE A 136 5.53 38.74 10.40
N ILE A 137 6.13 38.23 11.47
CA ILE A 137 5.75 38.60 12.83
C ILE A 137 6.15 40.03 13.15
N ASP A 138 7.33 40.49 12.76
CA ASP A 138 7.83 41.84 13.01
C ASP A 138 6.95 42.90 12.32
N ASP A 139 6.55 42.64 11.07
CA ASP A 139 5.69 43.51 10.25
C ASP A 139 4.18 43.36 10.53
N ASN A 140 3.79 42.49 11.46
CA ASN A 140 2.39 42.17 11.80
C ASN A 140 1.56 41.73 10.57
N LYS A 141 2.13 40.86 9.72
CA LYS A 141 1.45 40.29 8.55
C LYS A 141 0.48 39.17 8.95
N ILE A 142 -0.37 38.77 8.01
CA ILE A 142 -1.29 37.63 8.15
C ILE A 142 -0.68 36.44 7.42
N VAL A 143 -0.66 35.28 8.07
CA VAL A 143 -0.27 34.00 7.46
C VAL A 143 -1.51 33.15 7.30
N ILE A 144 -1.68 32.57 6.11
CA ILE A 144 -2.69 31.56 5.83
C ILE A 144 -1.95 30.33 5.36
N VAL A 145 -2.10 29.23 6.10
CA VAL A 145 -1.56 27.93 5.73
C VAL A 145 -2.74 27.09 5.26
N ARG A 146 -2.69 26.63 4.01
CA ARG A 146 -3.70 25.75 3.43
C ARG A 146 -3.05 24.41 3.16
N THR A 147 -3.66 23.34 3.67
CA THR A 147 -3.16 21.99 3.46
C THR A 147 -4.20 21.18 2.68
N PRO A 148 -4.06 21.06 1.34
CA PRO A 148 -5.03 20.36 0.51
C PRO A 148 -4.85 18.84 0.50
N VAL A 149 -3.77 18.32 1.09
CA VAL A 149 -3.39 16.90 0.99
C VAL A 149 -3.91 16.12 2.20
N SER A 150 -4.52 14.96 1.95
CA SER A 150 -5.00 14.01 2.97
C SER A 150 -3.87 13.26 3.69
N ASN A 151 -2.63 13.38 3.19
CA ASN A 151 -1.46 12.72 3.76
C ASN A 151 -1.04 13.38 5.09
N ASP A 152 -1.11 12.60 6.17
CA ASP A 152 -0.84 13.07 7.53
C ASP A 152 0.64 13.47 7.74
N ASP A 153 1.60 12.86 7.05
CA ASP A 153 3.01 13.26 7.08
C ASP A 153 3.23 14.67 6.50
N ILE A 154 2.52 15.01 5.41
CA ILE A 154 2.56 16.36 4.82
C ILE A 154 1.93 17.36 5.76
N LYS A 155 0.76 17.04 6.33
CA LYS A 155 0.09 17.88 7.30
C LYS A 155 0.99 18.16 8.50
N GLN A 156 1.67 17.15 9.00
CA GLN A 156 2.59 17.27 10.12
C GLN A 156 3.84 18.07 9.77
N MET A 157 4.47 17.82 8.62
CA MET A 157 5.63 18.59 8.17
C MET A 157 5.28 20.07 8.00
N ILE A 158 4.15 20.38 7.36
CA ILE A 158 3.67 21.76 7.20
C ILE A 158 3.34 22.37 8.55
N SER A 159 2.68 21.62 9.43
CA SER A 159 2.36 22.02 10.81
C SER A 159 3.61 22.40 11.57
N LEU A 160 4.55 21.46 11.76
CA LEU A 160 5.76 21.64 12.54
C LEU A 160 6.67 22.70 11.90
N GLY A 161 6.84 22.64 10.57
CA GLY A 161 7.64 23.57 9.79
C GLY A 161 7.11 25.01 9.78
N THR A 162 5.83 25.22 10.06
CA THR A 162 5.24 26.56 10.16
C THR A 162 5.10 27.01 11.62
N MET A 163 4.57 26.14 12.48
CA MET A 163 4.18 26.50 13.83
C MET A 163 5.35 26.68 14.78
N ARG A 164 6.38 25.82 14.73
CA ARG A 164 7.58 26.01 15.56
C ARG A 164 8.28 27.33 15.21
N PRO A 165 8.52 27.68 13.93
CA PRO A 165 9.07 28.99 13.57
C PRO A 165 8.20 30.18 13.99
N ILE A 166 6.86 30.11 13.82
CA ILE A 166 5.95 31.16 14.31
C ILE A 166 6.07 31.30 15.82
N TRP A 167 6.07 30.19 16.56
CA TRP A 167 6.21 30.19 18.01
C TRP A 167 7.51 30.86 18.43
N THR A 168 8.64 30.44 17.86
CA THR A 168 9.96 31.04 18.11
C THR A 168 9.99 32.53 17.78
N ALA A 169 9.42 32.96 16.65
CA ALA A 169 9.35 34.37 16.28
C ALA A 169 8.52 35.18 17.29
N VAL A 170 7.37 34.66 17.72
CA VAL A 170 6.53 35.27 18.77
C VAL A 170 7.28 35.33 20.10
N GLN A 171 8.01 34.29 20.47
CA GLN A 171 8.85 34.27 21.67
C GLN A 171 9.93 35.34 21.62
N ASN A 172 10.65 35.45 20.51
CA ASN A 172 11.70 36.46 20.31
C ASN A 172 11.14 37.88 20.43
N LYS A 173 10.05 38.19 19.72
CA LYS A 173 9.33 39.47 19.83
C LYS A 173 8.82 39.72 21.25
N SER A 174 8.59 38.65 22.02
CA SER A 174 8.11 38.76 23.40
C SER A 174 9.11 39.42 24.36
N PHE A 175 10.41 39.38 24.03
CA PHE A 175 11.49 39.96 24.83
C PHE A 175 11.73 41.46 24.55
N GLU A 176 11.17 42.02 23.47
CA GLU A 176 11.47 43.38 23.00
C GLU A 176 10.66 44.50 23.69
N GLY A 177 9.65 44.16 24.49
CA GLY A 177 8.89 45.15 25.28
C GLY A 177 7.43 44.77 25.57
N LYS A 178 6.75 45.60 26.37
CA LYS A 178 5.38 45.35 26.87
C LYS A 178 4.26 45.92 25.99
N GLU A 179 4.56 46.93 25.16
CA GLU A 179 3.61 47.51 24.20
C GLU A 179 3.73 46.75 22.87
N ARG A 180 3.11 45.58 22.82
CA ARG A 180 2.94 44.78 21.59
C ARG A 180 1.48 44.49 21.32
N GLU A 181 1.13 44.41 20.05
CA GLU A 181 -0.19 43.97 19.58
C GLU A 181 -0.35 42.47 19.82
N PRO A 182 -1.59 41.99 20.09
CA PRO A 182 -1.86 40.57 20.25
C PRO A 182 -1.86 39.85 18.90
N PHE A 183 -1.32 38.63 18.88
CA PHE A 183 -1.41 37.73 17.73
C PHE A 183 -2.48 36.66 17.97
N PHE A 184 -3.05 36.14 16.89
CA PHE A 184 -4.08 35.11 16.92
C PHE A 184 -3.64 33.94 16.04
N ALA A 185 -3.41 32.78 16.64
CA ALA A 185 -3.20 31.51 15.95
C ALA A 185 -4.52 30.72 16.01
N ILE A 186 -5.03 30.34 14.84
CA ILE A 186 -6.31 29.64 14.70
C ILE A 186 -6.04 28.35 13.93
N PHE A 187 -6.48 27.23 14.50
CA PHE A 187 -6.35 25.89 13.97
C PHE A 187 -7.76 25.33 13.76
N ASP A 188 -8.12 25.03 12.52
CA ASP A 188 -9.43 24.49 12.15
C ASP A 188 -9.55 22.99 12.41
N GLU A 189 -8.48 22.23 12.13
CA GLU A 189 -8.30 20.79 12.40
C GLU A 189 -7.15 20.58 13.40
N ALA A 190 -7.32 21.05 14.63
CA ALA A 190 -6.26 21.01 15.63
C ALA A 190 -5.77 19.59 15.93
N ASP A 191 -6.63 18.58 15.89
CA ASP A 191 -6.28 17.17 16.07
C ASP A 191 -5.31 16.64 15.00
N LYS A 192 -5.38 17.15 13.76
CA LYS A 192 -4.46 16.79 12.67
C LYS A 192 -3.14 17.56 12.69
N VAL A 193 -3.09 18.67 13.41
CA VAL A 193 -1.96 19.61 13.40
C VAL A 193 -1.15 19.53 14.69
N LEU A 194 -1.80 19.28 15.81
CA LEU A 194 -1.19 19.17 17.12
C LEU A 194 -0.75 17.73 17.37
N ASN A 195 0.51 17.57 17.75
CA ASN A 195 1.09 16.30 18.18
C ASN A 195 2.03 16.56 19.37
N GLU A 196 2.55 15.50 19.97
CA GLU A 196 3.48 15.59 21.11
C GLU A 196 4.75 16.40 20.76
N ASN A 197 5.19 16.34 19.49
CA ASN A 197 6.38 17.04 19.01
C ASN A 197 6.22 18.56 18.87
N LEU A 198 5.01 19.12 19.01
CA LEU A 198 4.81 20.57 18.95
C LEU A 198 4.92 21.25 20.35
N ASP A 199 5.17 20.49 21.43
CA ASP A 199 5.17 20.95 22.83
C ASP A 199 3.99 21.89 23.14
N VAL A 200 2.79 21.42 22.77
CA VAL A 200 1.55 22.19 22.86
C VAL A 200 1.25 22.61 24.29
N ALA A 201 1.62 21.78 25.27
CA ALA A 201 1.41 22.06 26.69
C ALA A 201 2.14 23.32 27.14
N ASP A 202 3.42 23.43 26.80
CA ASP A 202 4.20 24.61 27.10
C ASP A 202 3.74 25.83 26.27
N MET A 203 3.44 25.63 24.97
CA MET A 203 2.92 26.70 24.12
C MET A 203 1.68 27.35 24.73
N LEU A 204 0.66 26.56 25.07
CA LEU A 204 -0.57 27.05 25.66
C LEU A 204 -0.35 27.69 27.05
N ALA A 205 0.57 27.15 27.85
CA ALA A 205 0.90 27.70 29.16
C ALA A 205 1.57 29.08 29.08
N ARG A 206 2.44 29.30 28.08
CA ARG A 206 3.22 30.54 27.92
C ARG A 206 2.55 31.59 27.02
N ALA A 207 1.66 31.19 26.11
CA ALA A 207 1.02 32.05 25.10
C ALA A 207 0.45 33.36 25.67
N ARG A 208 -0.21 33.29 26.83
CA ARG A 208 -0.77 34.46 27.52
C ARG A 208 0.28 35.54 27.82
N SER A 209 1.46 35.15 28.31
CA SER A 209 2.54 36.10 28.61
C SER A 209 3.08 36.76 27.35
N MET A 210 2.98 36.06 26.22
CA MET A 210 3.41 36.50 24.90
C MET A 210 2.37 37.36 24.17
N LYS A 211 1.15 37.50 24.71
CA LYS A 211 -0.03 38.06 24.01
C LYS A 211 -0.38 37.29 22.73
N LEU A 212 -0.13 35.99 22.72
CA LEU A 212 -0.63 35.08 21.70
C LEU A 212 -1.96 34.47 22.18
N SER A 213 -2.99 34.60 21.37
CA SER A 213 -4.26 33.89 21.53
C SER A 213 -4.24 32.66 20.63
N VAL A 214 -4.47 31.49 21.20
CA VAL A 214 -4.55 30.22 20.46
C VAL A 214 -6.00 29.75 20.46
N THR A 215 -6.53 29.47 19.26
CA THR A 215 -7.87 28.92 19.05
C THR A 215 -7.74 27.56 18.38
N LEU A 216 -8.20 26.52 19.07
CA LEU A 216 -8.16 25.14 18.58
C LEU A 216 -9.60 24.71 18.29
N ALA A 217 -9.88 24.34 17.05
CA ALA A 217 -11.10 23.66 16.66
C ALA A 217 -10.77 22.20 16.34
N CYS A 218 -11.64 21.29 16.77
CA CYS A 218 -11.55 19.86 16.53
C CYS A 218 -12.99 19.32 16.47
N GLN A 219 -13.20 18.25 15.70
CA GLN A 219 -14.51 17.61 15.60
C GLN A 219 -14.75 16.64 16.76
N TYR A 220 -13.74 15.84 17.08
CA TYR A 220 -13.81 14.78 18.08
C TYR A 220 -12.72 15.01 19.15
N PRO A 221 -13.09 15.42 20.38
CA PRO A 221 -12.14 15.54 21.51
C PRO A 221 -11.29 14.28 21.79
N THR A 222 -11.78 13.09 21.44
CA THR A 222 -11.02 11.82 21.50
C THR A 222 -9.75 11.85 20.65
N GLN A 223 -9.79 12.45 19.45
CA GLN A 223 -8.60 12.59 18.58
C GLN A 223 -7.52 13.49 19.22
N LEU A 224 -7.91 14.49 20.02
CA LEU A 224 -6.95 15.26 20.81
C LEU A 224 -6.33 14.43 21.94
N ALA A 225 -7.02 13.39 22.42
CA ALA A 225 -6.50 12.47 23.43
C ALA A 225 -5.48 11.51 22.82
N GLU A 226 -5.78 10.97 21.63
CA GLU A 226 -4.86 10.15 20.83
C GLU A 226 -3.58 10.92 20.48
N ALA A 227 -3.71 12.19 20.09
CA ALA A 227 -2.58 13.08 19.85
C ALA A 227 -1.81 13.51 21.12
N GLY A 228 -2.17 13.02 22.32
CA GLY A 228 -1.49 13.30 23.59
C GLY A 228 -1.72 14.70 24.17
N VAL A 229 -2.53 15.55 23.52
CA VAL A 229 -2.66 16.98 23.85
C VAL A 229 -3.94 17.36 24.61
N LEU A 230 -4.94 16.48 24.71
CA LEU A 230 -6.24 16.79 25.33
C LEU A 230 -6.07 17.37 26.74
N LYS A 231 -5.22 16.77 27.57
CA LYS A 231 -4.99 17.25 28.95
C LYS A 231 -4.36 18.65 28.99
N ALA A 232 -3.48 18.97 28.04
CA ALA A 232 -2.88 20.29 27.92
C ALA A 232 -3.92 21.33 27.50
N VAL A 233 -4.76 20.99 26.51
CA VAL A 233 -5.91 21.78 26.09
C VAL A 233 -6.85 21.98 27.27
N GLU A 234 -7.14 20.93 28.03
CA GLU A 234 -8.06 21.03 29.15
C GLU A 234 -7.57 22.02 30.24
N ASN A 235 -6.28 21.98 30.55
CA ASN A 235 -5.72 22.81 31.61
C ASN A 235 -5.53 24.28 31.22
N ASN A 236 -5.22 24.55 29.95
CA ASN A 236 -4.82 25.89 29.50
C ASN A 236 -5.89 26.62 28.68
N CYS A 237 -6.74 25.89 27.93
CA CYS A 237 -7.83 26.47 27.14
C CYS A 237 -9.04 26.77 28.03
N ASN A 238 -9.13 28.04 28.40
CA ASN A 238 -10.08 28.56 29.38
C ASN A 238 -11.46 28.87 28.78
N ASN A 239 -11.52 29.25 27.51
CA ASN A 239 -12.76 29.58 26.81
C ASN A 239 -13.18 28.40 25.93
N LEU A 240 -14.08 27.56 26.44
CA LEU A 240 -14.66 26.46 25.67
C LEU A 240 -15.90 26.94 24.90
N GLN A 241 -15.97 26.60 23.62
CA GLN A 241 -17.18 26.70 22.80
C GLN A 241 -17.49 25.29 22.31
N ALA A 242 -18.46 24.63 22.95
CA ALA A 242 -18.84 23.26 22.60
C ALA A 242 -20.05 23.29 21.67
N PHE A 243 -19.87 22.78 20.45
CA PHE A 243 -20.96 22.48 19.52
C PHE A 243 -21.50 21.07 19.82
N ARG A 244 -22.60 20.70 19.17
CA ARG A 244 -23.11 19.33 19.21
C ARG A 244 -22.02 18.36 18.74
N VAL A 245 -21.82 17.31 19.53
CA VAL A 245 -21.09 16.08 19.16
C VAL A 245 -22.07 14.91 19.22
N ASN A 246 -21.82 13.85 18.46
CA ASN A 246 -22.77 12.73 18.35
C ASN A 246 -22.48 11.58 19.33
N ASP A 247 -21.24 11.49 19.81
CA ASP A 247 -20.75 10.40 20.64
C ASP A 247 -20.64 10.79 22.13
N ASP A 248 -20.88 9.83 23.03
CA ASP A 248 -20.82 10.05 24.48
C ASP A 248 -19.39 10.30 24.98
N ASP A 249 -18.41 9.57 24.44
CA ASP A 249 -17.01 9.65 24.86
C ASP A 249 -16.39 11.00 24.47
N ASP A 250 -16.86 11.61 23.38
CA ASP A 250 -16.52 12.98 22.97
C ASP A 250 -17.27 14.06 23.76
N ALA A 251 -18.54 13.84 24.10
CA ALA A 251 -19.36 14.81 24.83
C ALA A 251 -18.94 14.92 26.30
N ARG A 252 -18.61 13.79 26.92
CA ARG A 252 -18.27 13.67 28.33
C ARG A 252 -17.12 14.58 28.80
N PRO A 253 -15.96 14.69 28.12
CA PRO A 253 -14.90 15.61 28.52
C PRO A 253 -15.34 17.09 28.45
N LEU A 254 -16.18 17.46 27.47
CA LEU A 254 -16.69 18.81 27.32
C LEU A 254 -17.69 19.16 28.42
N MET A 255 -18.65 18.26 28.69
CA MET A 255 -19.76 18.51 29.61
C MET A 255 -19.35 18.55 31.10
N LYS A 256 -18.22 17.96 31.47
CA LYS A 256 -17.62 18.11 32.83
C LYS A 256 -17.45 19.58 33.26
N ARG A 257 -17.35 20.53 32.31
CA ARG A 257 -17.17 21.96 32.58
C ARG A 257 -18.46 22.72 32.87
N PHE A 258 -19.62 22.13 32.56
CA PHE A 258 -20.92 22.77 32.65
C PHE A 258 -21.74 22.13 33.78
N ARG A 259 -21.66 22.72 34.99
CA ARG A 259 -22.39 22.21 36.15
C ARG A 259 -23.91 22.29 35.93
N GLY A 260 -24.59 21.17 36.16
CA GLY A 260 -26.06 21.08 36.08
C GLY A 260 -26.58 20.69 34.69
N TYR A 261 -25.69 20.32 33.77
CA TYR A 261 -26.00 19.78 32.46
C TYR A 261 -25.27 18.45 32.28
N ASP A 262 -25.81 17.56 31.45
CA ASP A 262 -25.27 16.23 31.18
C ASP A 262 -24.84 16.08 29.71
N VAL A 263 -24.45 14.87 29.32
CA VAL A 263 -23.96 14.58 27.97
C VAL A 263 -25.11 14.70 26.96
N GLU A 264 -26.29 14.25 27.34
CA GLU A 264 -27.50 14.27 26.55
C GLU A 264 -27.88 15.71 26.14
N ASP A 265 -27.72 16.70 27.03
CA ASP A 265 -27.93 18.12 26.70
C ASP A 265 -27.07 18.60 25.52
N LEU A 266 -25.83 18.11 25.40
CA LEU A 266 -24.93 18.47 24.30
C LEU A 266 -25.28 17.75 23.00
N ILE A 267 -25.58 16.45 23.08
CA ILE A 267 -25.96 15.62 21.93
C ILE A 267 -27.27 16.14 21.29
N GLU A 268 -28.23 16.59 22.11
CA GLU A 268 -29.51 17.14 21.65
C GLU A 268 -29.42 18.60 21.16
N THR A 269 -28.25 19.23 21.21
CA THR A 269 -28.09 20.65 20.83
C THR A 269 -28.34 20.86 19.34
N GLU A 270 -29.17 21.86 19.00
CA GLU A 270 -29.45 22.16 17.59
C GLU A 270 -28.24 22.76 16.88
N ASN A 271 -28.20 22.62 15.55
CA ASN A 271 -27.21 23.29 14.72
C ASN A 271 -27.20 24.81 14.99
N TYR A 272 -26.01 25.39 14.85
CA TYR A 272 -25.78 26.82 15.12
C TYR A 272 -26.07 27.23 16.58
N HIS A 273 -25.88 26.31 17.53
CA HIS A 273 -25.88 26.61 18.95
C HIS A 273 -24.61 26.09 19.60
N ILE A 274 -24.12 26.82 20.60
CA ILE A 274 -22.93 26.47 21.37
C ILE A 274 -23.20 26.53 22.86
N TRP A 275 -22.55 25.66 23.62
CA TRP A 275 -22.41 25.76 25.06
C TRP A 275 -21.10 26.45 25.43
N THR A 276 -21.18 27.44 26.32
CA THR A 276 -20.00 28.17 26.78
C THR A 276 -20.20 28.77 28.16
N ARG A 277 -19.13 29.36 28.72
CA ARG A 277 -19.14 30.15 29.94
C ARG A 277 -18.34 31.41 29.72
N VAL A 278 -18.86 32.54 30.18
CA VAL A 278 -18.22 33.83 29.97
C VAL A 278 -17.37 34.18 31.20
N PRO A 279 -16.09 34.55 31.02
CA PRO A 279 -15.29 35.06 32.12
C PRO A 279 -15.84 36.40 32.62
N LEU A 280 -15.98 36.53 33.93
CA LEU A 280 -16.53 37.71 34.60
C LEU A 280 -15.40 38.56 35.20
N GLU A 281 -15.61 39.88 35.31
CA GLU A 281 -14.64 40.81 35.94
C GLU A 281 -14.27 40.42 37.37
N SER A 282 -15.13 39.68 38.06
CA SER A 282 -14.90 39.16 39.42
C SER A 282 -13.85 38.04 39.49
N GLY A 283 -13.32 37.58 38.36
CA GLY A 283 -12.33 36.51 38.26
C GLY A 283 -12.92 35.10 38.23
N GLY A 284 -14.25 34.97 38.25
CA GLY A 284 -14.97 33.71 38.02
C GLY A 284 -15.54 33.60 36.61
N TYR A 285 -16.29 32.53 36.35
CA TYR A 285 -17.05 32.34 35.10
C TYR A 285 -18.55 32.41 35.39
N SER A 286 -19.34 32.74 34.38
CA SER A 286 -20.79 32.64 34.42
C SER A 286 -21.27 31.20 34.66
N ASP A 287 -22.56 31.06 34.97
CA ASP A 287 -23.29 29.82 34.75
C ASP A 287 -23.19 29.41 33.26
N PRO A 288 -23.32 28.11 32.92
CA PRO A 288 -23.32 27.67 31.53
C PRO A 288 -24.40 28.38 30.70
N LEU A 289 -24.02 28.79 29.50
CA LEU A 289 -24.87 29.50 28.56
C LEU A 289 -24.96 28.69 27.26
N LYS A 290 -26.17 28.51 26.75
CA LYS A 290 -26.43 28.08 25.37
C LYS A 290 -26.65 29.32 24.51
N LEU A 291 -25.75 29.58 23.57
CA LEU A 291 -25.77 30.75 22.68
C LEU A 291 -26.12 30.33 21.26
N SER A 292 -26.90 31.14 20.55
CA SER A 292 -27.11 30.98 19.11
C SER A 292 -25.95 31.59 18.32
N THR A 293 -25.43 30.85 17.35
CA THR A 293 -24.41 31.28 16.39
C THR A 293 -25.02 31.60 15.03
N PHE A 294 -24.20 32.01 14.07
CA PHE A 294 -24.67 32.42 12.75
C PHE A 294 -24.63 31.23 11.77
N PRO A 295 -25.62 31.11 10.86
CA PRO A 295 -25.50 30.21 9.71
C PRO A 295 -24.34 30.65 8.80
N PRO A 296 -23.80 29.76 7.96
CA PRO A 296 -22.74 30.11 7.02
C PRO A 296 -23.16 31.31 6.17
N TYR A 297 -22.28 32.31 6.09
CA TYR A 297 -22.51 33.48 5.23
C TYR A 297 -22.44 33.04 3.76
N PRO A 298 -23.31 33.53 2.87
CA PRO A 298 -23.13 33.32 1.45
C PRO A 298 -21.76 33.87 1.02
N PRO A 299 -21.03 33.20 0.12
CA PRO A 299 -19.72 33.64 -0.32
C PRO A 299 -19.80 35.05 -0.91
N LEU A 300 -18.83 35.90 -0.55
CA LEU A 300 -18.79 37.29 -1.01
C LEU A 300 -18.39 37.44 -2.49
N ARG A 301 -17.85 36.37 -3.08
CA ARG A 301 -17.33 36.28 -4.45
C ARG A 301 -17.76 34.95 -5.06
N SER A 302 -17.84 34.87 -6.38
CA SER A 302 -17.99 33.59 -7.08
C SER A 302 -16.68 32.82 -7.14
N ASP A 303 -16.73 31.52 -7.40
CA ASP A 303 -15.55 30.65 -7.50
C ASP A 303 -14.58 31.16 -8.59
N ASP A 304 -15.09 31.55 -9.76
CA ASP A 304 -14.29 32.15 -10.85
C ASP A 304 -13.51 33.40 -10.42
N GLU A 305 -14.11 34.25 -9.57
CA GLU A 305 -13.45 35.48 -9.08
C GLU A 305 -12.34 35.13 -8.07
N VAL A 306 -12.52 34.04 -7.31
CA VAL A 306 -11.51 33.55 -6.37
C VAL A 306 -10.32 32.97 -7.13
N ASP A 307 -10.57 32.14 -8.14
CA ASP A 307 -9.51 31.51 -8.94
C ASP A 307 -8.66 32.54 -9.69
N GLU A 308 -9.29 33.60 -10.22
CA GLU A 308 -8.55 34.68 -10.87
C GLU A 308 -7.66 35.44 -9.88
N ILE A 309 -8.15 35.73 -8.67
CA ILE A 309 -7.35 36.38 -7.63
C ILE A 309 -6.17 35.49 -7.20
N ILE A 310 -6.39 34.18 -7.09
CA ILE A 310 -5.33 33.23 -6.75
C ILE A 310 -4.27 33.22 -7.86
N ARG A 311 -4.68 33.14 -9.13
CA ARG A 311 -3.77 33.16 -10.29
C ARG A 311 -2.94 34.45 -10.32
N GLU A 312 -3.59 35.62 -10.20
CA GLU A 312 -2.90 36.92 -10.14
C GLU A 312 -1.91 37.00 -8.96
N SER A 313 -2.23 36.37 -7.83
CA SER A 313 -1.35 36.30 -6.67
C SER A 313 -0.15 35.37 -6.91
N LEU A 314 -0.36 34.20 -7.52
CA LEU A 314 0.70 33.25 -7.87
C LEU A 314 1.64 33.83 -8.93
N ASP A 315 1.12 34.52 -9.94
CA ASP A 315 1.95 35.19 -10.95
C ASP A 315 2.86 36.28 -10.35
N ARG A 316 2.41 36.91 -9.25
CA ARG A 316 3.12 38.02 -8.62
C ARG A 316 4.07 37.60 -7.49
N TYR A 317 3.68 36.59 -6.72
CA TYR A 317 4.37 36.19 -5.49
C TYR A 317 4.70 34.69 -5.42
N GLY A 318 4.14 33.88 -6.31
CA GLY A 318 4.44 32.46 -6.42
C GLY A 318 5.81 32.21 -7.04
N ARG A 319 6.33 31.01 -6.82
CA ARG A 319 7.55 30.49 -7.45
C ARG A 319 7.17 29.23 -8.23
N GLU A 320 7.74 29.08 -9.41
CA GLU A 320 7.57 27.86 -10.18
C GLU A 320 8.16 26.68 -9.38
N PRO A 321 7.44 25.56 -9.22
CA PRO A 321 7.98 24.37 -8.57
C PRO A 321 9.17 23.82 -9.35
N LEU A 322 10.22 23.37 -8.64
CA LEU A 322 11.36 22.68 -9.25
C LEU A 322 10.87 21.43 -10.01
N THR A 323 11.45 21.16 -11.18
CA THR A 323 11.23 19.90 -11.90
C THR A 323 12.10 18.78 -11.32
N ASP A 324 11.72 17.51 -11.56
CA ASP A 324 12.50 16.38 -11.05
C ASP A 324 13.92 16.34 -11.66
N GLU A 325 14.07 16.75 -12.93
CA GLU A 325 15.37 16.89 -13.59
C GLU A 325 16.24 17.97 -12.92
N GLU A 326 15.66 19.13 -12.58
CA GLU A 326 16.36 20.20 -11.87
C GLU A 326 16.79 19.74 -10.47
N ILE A 327 15.94 18.98 -9.77
CA ILE A 327 16.28 18.45 -8.45
C ILE A 327 17.48 17.52 -8.56
N GLN A 328 17.48 16.56 -9.50
CA GLN A 328 18.58 15.63 -9.71
C GLN A 328 19.89 16.33 -10.08
N GLN A 329 19.86 17.28 -11.03
CA GLN A 329 21.05 18.03 -11.44
C GLN A 329 21.66 18.86 -10.32
N ASN A 330 20.83 19.28 -9.36
CA ASN A 330 21.26 20.11 -8.26
C ASN A 330 21.77 19.30 -7.05
N LEU A 331 21.66 17.97 -7.03
CA LEU A 331 22.05 17.16 -5.87
C LEU A 331 23.54 17.30 -5.55
N HIS A 332 23.84 17.55 -4.28
CA HIS A 332 25.22 17.47 -3.80
C HIS A 332 25.72 16.02 -3.90
N PHE A 333 26.95 15.85 -4.37
CA PHE A 333 27.59 14.53 -4.53
C PHE A 333 26.89 13.57 -5.52
N GLY A 334 26.14 14.11 -6.50
CA GLY A 334 25.55 13.32 -7.58
C GLY A 334 26.60 12.58 -8.45
N GLU A 335 27.80 13.12 -8.59
CA GLU A 335 28.88 12.56 -9.43
C GLU A 335 29.51 11.24 -8.91
N PHE A 336 29.22 10.82 -7.67
CA PHE A 336 29.83 9.62 -7.09
C PHE A 336 29.42 8.31 -7.79
N GLU A 337 28.30 8.30 -8.53
CA GLU A 337 27.90 7.19 -9.40
C GLU A 337 28.93 6.92 -10.54
N GLU A 338 29.69 7.93 -10.99
CA GLU A 338 30.67 7.75 -12.09
C GLU A 338 31.98 7.07 -11.66
N THR A 339 32.30 7.04 -10.35
CA THR A 339 33.66 6.66 -9.88
C THR A 339 33.77 5.20 -9.42
N ILE A 340 32.65 4.52 -9.14
CA ILE A 340 32.61 3.16 -8.56
C ILE A 340 32.88 2.05 -9.61
N ALA A 341 32.87 2.39 -10.92
CA ALA A 341 32.97 1.43 -12.02
C ALA A 341 34.33 0.67 -12.20
N THR A 342 35.26 0.68 -11.24
CA THR A 342 36.55 -0.02 -11.38
C THR A 342 37.07 -0.77 -10.14
N THR A 343 36.29 -1.70 -9.57
CA THR A 343 36.88 -2.85 -8.85
C THR A 343 36.04 -4.12 -9.05
N PRO A 344 36.61 -5.25 -9.51
CA PRO A 344 35.87 -6.50 -9.64
C PRO A 344 35.92 -7.32 -8.34
N ASP A 345 34.74 -7.81 -7.96
CA ASP A 345 34.44 -9.04 -7.19
C ASP A 345 34.11 -8.88 -5.68
N GLN A 346 32.82 -8.87 -5.32
CA GLN A 346 32.13 -9.89 -4.50
C GLN A 346 30.63 -9.61 -4.41
N HIS A 347 29.81 -10.66 -4.55
CA HIS A 347 28.35 -10.60 -4.54
C HIS A 347 27.78 -10.02 -3.24
N GLN A 348 27.01 -8.94 -3.35
CA GLN A 348 25.92 -8.57 -2.46
C GLN A 348 24.87 -7.80 -3.27
N THR A 349 23.63 -8.26 -3.14
CA THR A 349 22.42 -7.76 -3.76
C THR A 349 21.97 -6.52 -2.97
N GLU A 350 21.98 -5.34 -3.61
CA GLU A 350 21.31 -4.14 -3.14
C GLU A 350 20.78 -3.37 -4.36
N GLU A 351 19.49 -3.07 -4.37
CA GLU A 351 18.83 -2.22 -5.36
C GLU A 351 19.12 -0.74 -5.11
N GLY A 352 19.41 -0.03 -6.22
CA GLY A 352 19.11 1.40 -6.34
C GLY A 352 20.23 2.36 -6.74
N GLU A 353 21.22 1.98 -7.56
CA GLU A 353 21.96 2.94 -8.40
C GLU A 353 21.23 3.09 -9.75
N PRO A 354 20.87 4.29 -10.24
CA PRO A 354 20.54 4.43 -11.65
C PRO A 354 21.82 4.53 -12.49
N ASP A 355 21.81 3.84 -13.64
CA ASP A 355 22.76 3.84 -14.77
C ASP A 355 23.80 2.71 -14.88
N THR A 356 23.53 1.53 -14.29
CA THR A 356 24.00 0.28 -14.89
C THR A 356 22.85 -0.67 -15.20
N ILE A 357 22.69 -1.03 -16.48
CA ILE A 357 21.74 -2.06 -16.88
C ILE A 357 22.10 -3.38 -16.21
N THR A 358 21.13 -3.95 -15.51
CA THR A 358 21.26 -5.21 -14.81
C THR A 358 21.17 -6.38 -15.80
N ASP A 359 21.61 -7.56 -15.37
CA ASP A 359 21.45 -8.76 -16.19
C ASP A 359 19.95 -9.10 -16.39
N HIS A 360 19.11 -8.76 -15.40
CA HIS A 360 17.66 -8.96 -15.45
C HIS A 360 17.01 -8.07 -16.54
N ASP A 361 17.37 -6.78 -16.60
CA ASP A 361 16.89 -5.84 -17.63
C ASP A 361 17.18 -6.33 -19.07
N VAL A 362 18.35 -6.93 -19.30
CA VAL A 362 18.72 -7.46 -20.62
C VAL A 362 17.95 -8.74 -20.93
N LEU A 363 17.72 -9.61 -19.94
CA LEU A 363 16.92 -10.82 -20.11
C LEU A 363 15.45 -10.47 -20.39
N GLU A 364 14.90 -9.47 -19.71
CA GLU A 364 13.54 -8.98 -19.93
C GLU A 364 13.38 -8.37 -21.32
N ALA A 365 14.29 -7.49 -21.72
CA ALA A 365 14.30 -6.91 -23.06
C ALA A 365 14.46 -7.96 -24.17
N LEU A 366 15.28 -8.99 -23.93
CA LEU A 366 15.42 -10.11 -24.86
C LEU A 366 14.12 -10.92 -24.97
N PHE A 367 13.45 -11.17 -23.83
CA PHE A 367 12.17 -11.87 -23.81
C PHE A 367 11.12 -11.08 -24.61
N VAL A 368 11.00 -9.78 -24.37
CA VAL A 368 10.04 -8.89 -25.06
C VAL A 368 10.31 -8.84 -26.55
N ALA A 369 11.55 -8.58 -26.96
CA ALA A 369 11.92 -8.55 -28.37
C ALA A 369 11.63 -9.89 -29.06
N ALA A 370 11.84 -11.02 -28.36
CA ALA A 370 11.51 -12.35 -28.88
C ALA A 370 10.00 -12.58 -29.02
N VAL A 371 9.19 -12.11 -28.06
CA VAL A 371 7.73 -12.12 -28.15
C VAL A 371 7.27 -11.31 -29.36
N GLU A 372 7.74 -10.08 -29.53
CA GLU A 372 7.36 -9.21 -30.66
C GLU A 372 7.77 -9.80 -32.03
N ALA A 373 8.91 -10.49 -32.10
CA ALA A 373 9.43 -11.02 -33.34
C ALA A 373 8.85 -12.40 -33.74
N THR A 374 8.44 -13.20 -32.77
CA THR A 374 8.12 -14.62 -32.99
C THR A 374 6.86 -15.12 -32.31
N ASP A 375 6.10 -14.25 -31.63
CA ASP A 375 5.00 -14.59 -30.72
C ASP A 375 5.42 -15.58 -29.60
N ASN A 376 6.72 -15.70 -29.36
CA ASN A 376 7.32 -16.62 -28.41
C ASN A 376 8.55 -15.98 -27.74
N GLY A 377 8.55 -15.88 -26.41
CA GLY A 377 9.66 -15.29 -25.66
C GLY A 377 10.98 -16.07 -25.72
N MET A 378 10.99 -17.27 -26.32
CA MET A 378 12.19 -18.11 -26.49
C MET A 378 12.79 -18.04 -27.92
N GLY A 379 12.22 -17.24 -28.81
CA GLY A 379 12.70 -17.06 -30.18
C GLY A 379 14.08 -16.40 -30.26
N SER A 380 14.80 -16.63 -31.37
CA SER A 380 16.07 -15.94 -31.62
C SER A 380 15.83 -14.60 -32.31
N VAL A 381 16.37 -13.53 -31.74
CA VAL A 381 16.22 -12.16 -32.25
C VAL A 381 17.57 -11.47 -32.45
N PRO A 382 17.67 -10.53 -33.41
CA PRO A 382 18.88 -9.73 -33.58
C PRO A 382 19.22 -8.95 -32.31
N VAL A 383 20.49 -8.96 -31.91
CA VAL A 383 20.97 -8.25 -30.72
C VAL A 383 20.66 -6.74 -30.76
N ARG A 384 20.53 -6.16 -31.97
CA ARG A 384 20.12 -4.76 -32.16
C ARG A 384 18.68 -4.47 -31.71
N GLU A 385 17.77 -5.44 -31.79
CA GLU A 385 16.37 -5.27 -31.34
C GLU A 385 16.31 -5.35 -29.81
N ILE A 386 17.10 -6.25 -29.20
CA ILE A 386 17.28 -6.32 -27.75
C ILE A 386 17.85 -4.99 -27.22
N GLU A 387 18.85 -4.42 -27.90
CA GLU A 387 19.42 -3.12 -27.53
C GLU A 387 18.37 -1.99 -27.61
N ALA A 388 17.54 -1.99 -28.65
CA ALA A 388 16.48 -1.01 -28.82
C ALA A 388 15.40 -1.14 -27.73
N GLU A 389 15.06 -2.37 -27.35
CA GLU A 389 14.13 -2.68 -26.28
C GLU A 389 14.68 -2.23 -24.92
N CYS A 390 15.92 -2.60 -24.59
CA CYS A 390 16.59 -2.14 -23.37
C CYS A 390 16.58 -0.60 -23.29
N LYS A 391 16.94 0.09 -24.37
CA LYS A 391 16.92 1.58 -24.41
C LYS A 391 15.54 2.14 -24.11
N ARG A 392 14.49 1.53 -24.66
CA ARG A 392 13.11 1.96 -24.43
C ARG A 392 12.70 1.81 -22.97
N ARG A 393 13.21 0.77 -22.30
CA ARG A 393 12.86 0.42 -20.92
C ARG A 393 13.67 1.20 -19.88
N THR A 394 14.97 1.36 -20.09
CA THR A 394 15.92 1.86 -19.08
C THR A 394 16.42 3.28 -19.33
N ASN A 395 15.98 3.96 -20.40
CA ASN A 395 16.35 5.32 -20.79
C ASN A 395 17.87 5.58 -20.96
N TYR A 396 18.68 4.52 -20.99
CA TYR A 396 20.14 4.58 -21.02
C TYR A 396 20.68 4.54 -22.46
N ASP A 397 21.39 5.60 -22.87
CA ASP A 397 21.75 5.83 -24.27
C ASP A 397 23.17 5.37 -24.67
N ASN A 398 24.00 4.87 -23.73
CA ASN A 398 25.44 4.70 -23.94
C ASN A 398 25.94 3.25 -23.84
N TYR A 399 25.72 2.45 -24.88
CA TYR A 399 26.26 1.08 -24.97
C TYR A 399 27.45 0.93 -25.94
N PRO A 400 28.71 1.24 -25.53
CA PRO A 400 29.87 0.75 -26.24
C PRO A 400 29.94 -0.78 -26.07
N ALA A 401 29.45 -1.52 -27.08
CA ALA A 401 29.50 -2.99 -27.18
C ALA A 401 28.40 -3.79 -26.43
N PHE A 402 27.12 -3.44 -26.59
CA PHE A 402 25.97 -4.24 -26.14
C PHE A 402 26.06 -5.73 -26.57
N THR A 403 26.62 -6.01 -27.75
CA THR A 403 26.87 -7.39 -28.19
C THR A 403 27.80 -8.17 -27.27
N ASN A 404 28.80 -7.53 -26.66
CA ASN A 404 29.68 -8.20 -25.69
C ASN A 404 28.96 -8.44 -24.36
N LEU A 405 28.06 -7.53 -23.95
CA LEU A 405 27.21 -7.72 -22.78
C LEU A 405 26.35 -8.97 -22.92
N VAL A 406 25.64 -9.10 -24.05
CA VAL A 406 24.77 -10.25 -24.33
C VAL A 406 25.56 -11.56 -24.51
N VAL A 407 26.74 -11.51 -25.14
CA VAL A 407 27.53 -12.72 -25.47
C VAL A 407 28.44 -13.18 -24.32
N GLU A 408 29.06 -12.26 -23.58
CA GLU A 408 30.11 -12.57 -22.59
C GLU A 408 29.61 -12.49 -21.14
N LYS A 409 28.69 -11.57 -20.81
CA LYS A 409 28.25 -11.33 -19.41
C LYS A 409 27.12 -12.27 -18.98
N LEU A 410 26.09 -12.45 -19.83
CA LEU A 410 24.91 -13.30 -19.49
C LEU A 410 25.18 -14.81 -19.54
N GLY A 411 26.38 -15.24 -19.98
CA GLY A 411 26.86 -16.61 -19.84
C GLY A 411 25.88 -17.68 -20.36
N GLY A 412 25.45 -18.59 -19.48
CA GLY A 412 24.55 -19.70 -19.81
C GLY A 412 23.07 -19.32 -19.96
N ALA A 413 22.69 -18.08 -19.64
CA ALA A 413 21.32 -17.60 -19.72
C ALA A 413 20.86 -17.32 -21.16
N VAL A 414 21.81 -17.06 -22.07
CA VAL A 414 21.54 -16.70 -23.47
C VAL A 414 22.35 -17.57 -24.42
N GLU A 415 21.73 -18.04 -25.50
CA GLU A 415 22.42 -18.67 -26.63
C GLU A 415 22.58 -17.66 -27.76
N THR A 416 23.78 -17.54 -28.33
CA THR A 416 24.06 -16.61 -29.43
C THR A 416 24.54 -17.35 -30.68
N GLN A 417 24.03 -16.93 -31.83
CA GLN A 417 24.39 -17.49 -33.14
C GLN A 417 24.61 -16.35 -34.15
N ARG A 418 25.25 -16.67 -35.28
CA ARG A 418 25.35 -15.74 -36.41
C ARG A 418 24.42 -16.16 -37.54
N ALA A 419 23.49 -15.29 -37.89
CA ALA A 419 22.59 -15.44 -39.02
C ALA A 419 22.64 -14.16 -39.88
N ASP A 420 22.75 -14.32 -41.20
CA ASP A 420 22.75 -13.22 -42.18
C ASP A 420 23.71 -12.04 -41.91
N GLY A 421 24.81 -12.29 -41.19
CA GLY A 421 25.82 -11.28 -40.87
C GLY A 421 25.56 -10.50 -39.58
N GLU A 422 24.45 -10.76 -38.90
CA GLU A 422 24.11 -10.22 -37.59
C GLU A 422 24.29 -11.28 -36.50
N VAL A 423 24.47 -10.82 -35.25
CA VAL A 423 24.43 -11.69 -34.07
C VAL A 423 22.99 -11.76 -33.61
N ILE A 424 22.45 -12.96 -33.54
CA ILE A 424 21.14 -13.25 -32.95
C ILE A 424 21.33 -13.90 -31.59
N ALA A 425 20.40 -13.64 -30.68
CA ALA A 425 20.39 -14.17 -29.32
C ALA A 425 19.00 -14.71 -28.99
N SER A 426 18.94 -15.77 -28.18
CA SER A 426 17.71 -16.34 -27.63
C SER A 426 17.93 -16.75 -26.17
N LEU A 427 16.88 -16.65 -25.36
CA LEU A 427 16.91 -17.15 -23.98
C LEU A 427 17.12 -18.66 -23.96
N THR A 428 17.97 -19.14 -23.05
CA THR A 428 18.04 -20.57 -22.71
C THR A 428 17.00 -20.89 -21.63
N LYS A 429 16.77 -22.18 -21.36
CA LYS A 429 15.95 -22.59 -20.20
C LYS A 429 16.46 -22.01 -18.88
N GLN A 430 17.78 -21.89 -18.75
CA GLN A 430 18.40 -21.31 -17.56
C GLN A 430 18.10 -19.81 -17.46
N GLY A 431 18.21 -19.07 -18.57
CA GLY A 431 17.87 -17.64 -18.59
C GLY A 431 16.39 -17.38 -18.37
N HIS A 432 15.51 -18.24 -18.89
CA HIS A 432 14.08 -18.19 -18.63
C HIS A 432 13.77 -18.40 -17.15
N THR A 433 14.36 -19.42 -16.51
CA THR A 433 14.22 -19.61 -15.06
C THR A 433 14.73 -18.40 -14.28
N GLN A 434 15.91 -17.88 -14.64
CA GLN A 434 16.51 -16.71 -13.98
C GLN A 434 15.63 -15.46 -14.08
N LEU A 435 14.98 -15.22 -15.23
CA LEU A 435 14.12 -14.05 -15.44
C LEU A 435 12.86 -14.09 -14.56
N PHE A 436 12.24 -15.26 -14.41
CA PHE A 436 10.99 -15.43 -13.68
C PHE A 436 11.17 -15.98 -12.25
N GLU A 437 12.40 -16.10 -11.75
CA GLU A 437 12.66 -16.57 -10.38
C GLU A 437 12.42 -15.44 -9.38
N GLN A 438 11.19 -15.37 -8.85
CA GLN A 438 10.85 -14.53 -7.70
C GLN A 438 11.01 -15.34 -6.40
N ASP A 439 11.62 -14.75 -5.38
CA ASP A 439 11.84 -15.37 -4.06
C ASP A 439 10.52 -15.39 -3.27
N THR A 440 9.60 -16.26 -3.71
CA THR A 440 8.31 -16.46 -3.04
C THR A 440 8.56 -16.96 -1.61
N GLY A 441 8.40 -16.07 -0.63
CA GLY A 441 8.66 -16.35 0.78
C GLY A 441 8.03 -17.67 1.27
N ALA A 442 8.86 -18.50 1.90
CA ALA A 442 8.53 -19.62 2.78
C ALA A 442 7.29 -20.49 2.42
N GLY A 443 7.47 -21.43 1.48
CA GLY A 443 6.51 -22.53 1.27
C GLY A 443 7.05 -23.61 0.34
N GLY A 444 7.94 -24.48 0.83
CA GLY A 444 8.45 -25.60 0.06
C GLY A 444 7.39 -26.67 -0.23
N SER A 445 6.64 -26.53 -1.32
CA SER A 445 5.96 -27.65 -2.02
C SER A 445 5.39 -27.20 -3.39
N GLY A 446 5.89 -27.77 -4.49
CA GLY A 446 5.20 -27.89 -5.79
C GLY A 446 4.87 -26.64 -6.63
N GLY A 447 4.68 -25.46 -6.04
CA GLY A 447 4.09 -24.29 -6.72
C GLY A 447 5.06 -23.40 -7.51
N GLY A 448 6.37 -23.48 -7.23
CA GLY A 448 7.34 -22.55 -7.84
C GLY A 448 7.55 -22.74 -9.35
N GLU A 449 7.39 -23.93 -9.90
CA GLU A 449 7.51 -24.13 -11.36
C GLU A 449 6.22 -23.73 -12.11
N GLU A 450 5.05 -24.06 -11.56
CA GLU A 450 3.76 -23.69 -12.16
C GLU A 450 3.54 -22.18 -12.10
N HIS A 451 3.87 -21.51 -10.98
CA HIS A 451 3.73 -20.07 -10.83
C HIS A 451 4.59 -19.31 -11.84
N ARG A 452 5.87 -19.70 -11.98
CA ARG A 452 6.77 -19.14 -12.99
C ARG A 452 6.28 -19.35 -14.42
N TRP A 453 5.67 -20.51 -14.70
CA TRP A 453 5.10 -20.77 -16.01
C TRP A 453 3.91 -19.84 -16.29
N VAL A 454 2.96 -19.72 -15.36
CA VAL A 454 1.80 -18.81 -15.52
C VAL A 454 2.25 -17.36 -15.66
N LEU A 455 3.23 -16.93 -14.86
CA LEU A 455 3.78 -15.58 -14.93
C LEU A 455 4.48 -15.30 -16.26
N SER A 456 5.25 -16.26 -16.78
CA SER A 456 5.87 -16.17 -18.10
C SER A 456 4.82 -16.10 -19.23
N GLU A 457 3.76 -16.89 -19.15
CA GLU A 457 2.68 -16.87 -20.14
C GLU A 457 1.90 -15.55 -20.11
N SER A 458 1.70 -15.01 -18.90
CA SER A 458 1.11 -13.70 -18.68
C SER A 458 1.98 -12.60 -19.30
N PHE A 459 3.27 -12.58 -18.98
CA PHE A 459 4.21 -11.61 -19.53
C PHE A 459 4.15 -11.60 -21.07
N LYS A 460 4.18 -12.78 -21.68
CA LYS A 460 4.04 -12.94 -23.14
C LYS A 460 2.70 -12.37 -23.65
N ALA A 461 1.59 -12.72 -23.03
CA ALA A 461 0.27 -12.32 -23.50
C ALA A 461 0.02 -10.81 -23.38
N PHE A 462 0.39 -10.20 -22.27
CA PHE A 462 0.22 -8.76 -22.07
C PHE A 462 1.17 -7.94 -22.95
N THR A 463 2.37 -8.45 -23.22
CA THR A 463 3.27 -7.86 -24.23
C THR A 463 2.64 -7.91 -25.62
N ARG A 464 2.02 -9.04 -26.02
CA ARG A 464 1.28 -9.17 -27.30
C ARG A 464 0.09 -8.22 -27.40
N LEU A 465 -0.60 -7.93 -26.29
CA LEU A 465 -1.68 -6.92 -26.25
C LEU A 465 -1.14 -5.49 -26.46
N GLY A 466 0.16 -5.26 -26.28
CA GLY A 466 0.81 -3.97 -26.44
C GLY A 466 1.09 -3.23 -25.12
N TYR A 467 0.95 -3.89 -23.97
CA TYR A 467 1.37 -3.32 -22.69
C TYR A 467 2.89 -3.30 -22.59
N ARG A 468 3.38 -2.30 -21.85
CA ARG A 468 4.72 -2.37 -21.26
C ARG A 468 4.61 -3.21 -19.98
N VAL A 469 5.02 -4.46 -20.07
CA VAL A 469 5.02 -5.38 -18.91
C VAL A 469 6.37 -5.33 -18.22
N ASP A 470 6.38 -5.23 -16.90
CA ASP A 470 7.57 -5.26 -16.05
C ASP A 470 7.33 -6.23 -14.86
N LEU A 471 8.37 -6.90 -14.38
CA LEU A 471 8.32 -7.75 -13.18
C LEU A 471 8.85 -6.98 -11.98
N PRO A 472 7.99 -6.54 -11.05
CA PRO A 472 8.46 -5.78 -9.89
C PRO A 472 9.32 -6.67 -8.99
N SER A 473 10.42 -6.11 -8.49
CA SER A 473 11.32 -6.76 -7.54
C SER A 473 10.89 -6.49 -6.10
N GLN A 474 10.99 -7.50 -5.23
CA GLN A 474 10.37 -7.51 -3.90
C GLN A 474 11.14 -6.72 -2.81
N ASP A 475 12.13 -5.90 -3.17
CA ASP A 475 13.04 -5.26 -2.21
C ASP A 475 12.44 -4.03 -1.49
N ALA A 476 11.18 -3.68 -1.79
CA ALA A 476 10.46 -2.52 -1.24
C ALA A 476 9.36 -2.88 -0.21
N GLY A 477 9.58 -3.85 0.68
CA GLY A 477 8.85 -3.94 1.97
C GLY A 477 7.30 -4.00 1.96
N GLY A 478 6.68 -4.30 0.82
CA GLY A 478 5.25 -4.59 0.66
C GLY A 478 5.04 -5.70 -0.36
N GLU A 479 3.96 -6.48 -0.27
CA GLU A 479 3.69 -7.49 -1.31
C GLU A 479 3.17 -6.78 -2.56
N LEU A 480 4.08 -6.55 -3.50
CA LEU A 480 3.84 -6.08 -4.87
C LEU A 480 3.09 -7.15 -5.68
N PRO A 481 2.37 -6.76 -6.75
CA PRO A 481 1.75 -7.74 -7.66
C PRO A 481 2.83 -8.62 -8.32
N ASP A 482 2.47 -9.83 -8.75
CA ASP A 482 3.41 -10.73 -9.42
C ASP A 482 3.99 -10.13 -10.71
N GLY A 483 3.22 -9.29 -11.40
CA GLY A 483 3.64 -8.49 -12.56
C GLY A 483 2.84 -7.20 -12.72
N VAL A 484 3.40 -6.21 -13.42
CA VAL A 484 2.69 -4.98 -13.78
C VAL A 484 2.67 -4.81 -15.30
N ALA A 485 1.56 -4.33 -15.84
CA ALA A 485 1.40 -4.06 -17.26
C ALA A 485 0.88 -2.63 -17.45
N ASP A 486 1.76 -1.74 -17.89
CA ASP A 486 1.49 -0.31 -18.09
C ASP A 486 1.08 0.01 -19.52
N MET A 487 0.16 0.97 -19.67
CA MET A 487 -0.23 1.44 -20.99
C MET A 487 0.96 2.12 -21.68
N PRO A 488 1.19 1.85 -22.98
CA PRO A 488 2.25 2.51 -23.74
C PRO A 488 1.97 4.00 -23.96
N ILE A 489 0.69 4.40 -23.90
CA ILE A 489 0.21 5.78 -23.97
C ILE A 489 -0.81 5.93 -22.85
N ASP A 490 -0.48 6.69 -21.82
CA ASP A 490 -1.40 6.96 -20.70
C ASP A 490 -2.08 8.34 -20.89
N PRO A 491 -3.39 8.38 -21.19
CA PRO A 491 -4.12 9.64 -21.32
C PRO A 491 -4.24 10.42 -20.01
N THR A 492 -4.09 9.77 -18.85
CA THR A 492 -4.25 10.41 -17.53
C THR A 492 -3.07 11.28 -17.13
N THR A 493 -1.96 11.19 -17.88
CA THR A 493 -0.77 12.04 -17.70
C THR A 493 -0.94 13.48 -18.20
N GLU A 494 -2.07 13.81 -18.83
CA GLU A 494 -2.33 15.14 -19.40
C GLU A 494 -3.26 15.98 -18.52
N ASP A 495 -3.01 17.28 -18.44
CA ASP A 495 -3.70 18.19 -17.54
C ASP A 495 -5.04 18.72 -18.08
N THR A 496 -5.25 18.66 -19.40
CA THR A 496 -6.44 19.24 -20.05
C THR A 496 -7.31 18.20 -20.76
N LEU A 497 -8.64 18.34 -20.64
CA LEU A 497 -9.60 17.42 -21.29
C LEU A 497 -9.34 17.21 -22.80
N PRO A 498 -9.03 18.24 -23.62
CA PRO A 498 -8.71 18.02 -25.03
C PRO A 498 -7.44 17.19 -25.29
N GLU A 499 -6.43 17.30 -24.43
CA GLU A 499 -5.18 16.53 -24.54
C GLU A 499 -5.39 15.08 -24.08
N ILE A 500 -6.17 14.88 -23.00
CA ILE A 500 -6.62 13.55 -22.54
C ILE A 500 -7.40 12.85 -23.66
N GLU A 501 -8.37 13.52 -24.28
CA GLU A 501 -9.15 12.96 -25.40
C GLU A 501 -8.27 12.59 -26.59
N ALA A 502 -7.30 13.44 -26.95
CA ALA A 502 -6.37 13.17 -28.05
C ALA A 502 -5.46 11.96 -27.77
N LYS A 503 -4.90 11.84 -26.55
CA LYS A 503 -4.11 10.67 -26.16
C LYS A 503 -4.97 9.40 -26.07
N ARG A 504 -6.21 9.51 -25.60
CA ARG A 504 -7.16 8.38 -25.59
C ARG A 504 -7.45 7.90 -27.01
N GLU A 505 -7.74 8.82 -27.94
CA GLU A 505 -7.92 8.47 -29.36
C GLU A 505 -6.66 7.80 -29.93
N GLN A 506 -5.47 8.32 -29.60
CA GLN A 506 -4.20 7.72 -30.02
C GLN A 506 -4.00 6.30 -29.46
N LEU A 507 -4.32 6.08 -28.18
CA LEU A 507 -4.24 4.76 -27.54
C LEU A 507 -5.21 3.78 -28.23
N ILE A 508 -6.45 4.19 -28.50
CA ILE A 508 -7.45 3.36 -29.19
C ILE A 508 -7.00 3.03 -30.62
N GLU A 509 -6.40 3.98 -31.34
CA GLU A 509 -5.96 3.78 -32.73
C GLU A 509 -4.75 2.84 -32.83
N GLN A 510 -3.79 2.95 -31.91
CA GLN A 510 -2.52 2.22 -31.96
C GLN A 510 -2.56 0.89 -31.19
N TYR A 511 -3.37 0.80 -30.13
CA TYR A 511 -3.41 -0.30 -29.17
C TYR A 511 -4.86 -0.68 -28.86
N ARG A 512 -5.62 -1.03 -29.90
CA ARG A 512 -7.05 -1.32 -29.80
C ARG A 512 -7.36 -2.48 -28.84
N ASP A 513 -6.66 -3.61 -28.99
CA ASP A 513 -6.90 -4.80 -28.17
C ASP A 513 -6.60 -4.55 -26.69
N LEU A 514 -5.55 -3.77 -26.40
CA LEU A 514 -5.23 -3.29 -25.05
C LEU A 514 -6.39 -2.50 -24.46
N TYR A 515 -6.89 -1.52 -25.23
CA TYR A 515 -7.99 -0.66 -24.78
C TYR A 515 -9.28 -1.46 -24.58
N GLU A 516 -9.64 -2.36 -25.50
CA GLU A 516 -10.81 -3.23 -25.38
C GLU A 516 -10.72 -4.19 -24.18
N PHE A 517 -9.52 -4.55 -23.76
CA PHE A 517 -9.29 -5.44 -22.61
C PHE A 517 -9.46 -4.74 -21.24
N SER A 518 -8.90 -3.54 -21.06
CA SER A 518 -8.85 -2.84 -19.76
C SER A 518 -9.68 -1.55 -19.65
N ASP A 519 -10.31 -1.13 -20.75
CA ASP A 519 -10.89 0.21 -20.93
C ASP A 519 -9.87 1.34 -20.72
N GLY A 520 -8.63 1.13 -21.19
CA GLY A 520 -7.56 2.12 -21.08
C GLY A 520 -7.10 2.34 -19.64
N ARG A 521 -6.91 1.24 -18.90
CA ARG A 521 -6.28 1.24 -17.57
C ARG A 521 -4.99 0.44 -17.55
N HIS A 522 -4.10 0.83 -16.65
CA HIS A 522 -2.97 0.00 -16.24
C HIS A 522 -3.47 -1.30 -15.59
N VAL A 523 -2.67 -2.35 -15.66
CA VAL A 523 -3.03 -3.69 -15.18
C VAL A 523 -2.03 -4.15 -14.11
N SER A 524 -2.55 -4.79 -13.06
CA SER A 524 -1.78 -5.58 -12.10
C SER A 524 -2.03 -7.06 -12.38
N ILE A 525 -0.98 -7.85 -12.54
CA ILE A 525 -1.04 -9.28 -12.89
C ILE A 525 -0.77 -10.10 -11.64
N GLU A 526 -1.65 -11.05 -11.36
CA GLU A 526 -1.56 -11.98 -10.22
C GLU A 526 -1.57 -13.42 -10.75
N ALA A 527 -0.48 -14.17 -10.55
CA ALA A 527 -0.32 -15.54 -11.03
C ALA A 527 -0.90 -16.54 -10.03
N GLU A 528 -2.15 -16.91 -10.27
CA GLU A 528 -2.98 -17.71 -9.39
C GLU A 528 -2.75 -19.22 -9.60
N THR A 529 -1.81 -19.79 -8.84
CA THR A 529 -1.50 -21.23 -8.87
C THR A 529 -1.95 -21.98 -7.62
N THR A 530 -1.62 -21.45 -6.44
CA THR A 530 -2.06 -21.97 -5.14
C THR A 530 -3.01 -21.02 -4.41
N THR A 531 -3.05 -19.77 -4.86
CA THR A 531 -3.67 -18.64 -4.18
C THR A 531 -5.20 -18.60 -4.29
N ILE A 532 -5.79 -19.09 -5.39
CA ILE A 532 -7.25 -19.38 -5.51
C ILE A 532 -7.77 -20.39 -4.46
N ARG A 533 -6.88 -21.10 -3.74
CA ARG A 533 -7.26 -21.93 -2.59
C ARG A 533 -7.38 -21.12 -1.30
N ARG A 534 -6.88 -19.89 -1.27
CA ARG A 534 -6.89 -18.91 -0.19
C ARG A 534 -7.65 -17.65 -0.64
N PRO A 535 -8.99 -17.63 -0.51
CA PRO A 535 -9.84 -16.51 -0.94
C PRO A 535 -9.34 -15.13 -0.50
N MET A 536 -8.74 -15.07 0.68
CA MET A 536 -8.15 -13.86 1.24
C MET A 536 -7.11 -13.20 0.36
N GLN A 537 -6.14 -13.96 -0.14
CA GLN A 537 -5.05 -13.37 -0.89
C GLN A 537 -5.56 -12.83 -2.23
N THR A 538 -6.50 -13.53 -2.88
CA THR A 538 -7.20 -13.04 -4.08
C THR A 538 -7.90 -11.71 -3.81
N LEU A 539 -8.60 -11.55 -2.68
CA LEU A 539 -9.27 -10.29 -2.33
C LEU A 539 -8.28 -9.18 -1.92
N THR A 540 -7.20 -9.51 -1.21
CA THR A 540 -6.12 -8.56 -0.88
C THR A 540 -5.46 -8.02 -2.15
N ASN A 541 -5.17 -8.90 -3.12
CA ASN A 541 -4.56 -8.50 -4.39
C ASN A 541 -5.52 -7.62 -5.21
N LEU A 542 -6.81 -7.95 -5.23
CA LEU A 542 -7.84 -7.09 -5.84
C LEU A 542 -7.86 -5.69 -5.21
N ARG A 543 -7.87 -5.61 -3.87
CA ARG A 543 -7.83 -4.34 -3.14
C ARG A 543 -6.61 -3.51 -3.53
N LYS A 544 -5.41 -4.10 -3.47
CA LYS A 544 -4.16 -3.41 -3.83
C LYS A 544 -4.18 -2.86 -5.26
N ALA A 545 -4.72 -3.62 -6.22
CA ALA A 545 -4.83 -3.16 -7.59
C ALA A 545 -5.75 -1.94 -7.71
N ILE A 546 -6.91 -1.97 -7.04
CA ILE A 546 -7.88 -0.87 -7.02
C ILE A 546 -7.29 0.36 -6.33
N ASP A 547 -6.65 0.20 -5.17
CA ASP A 547 -5.96 1.28 -4.43
C ASP A 547 -4.88 1.94 -5.29
N ALA A 548 -4.26 1.18 -6.20
CA ALA A 548 -3.27 1.68 -7.16
C ALA A 548 -3.88 2.24 -8.46
N GLY A 549 -5.22 2.23 -8.61
CA GLY A 549 -5.92 2.67 -9.82
C GLY A 549 -5.74 1.74 -11.03
N ARG A 550 -5.47 0.45 -10.80
CA ARG A 550 -5.14 -0.55 -11.84
C ARG A 550 -6.24 -1.62 -11.91
N LYS A 551 -6.50 -2.16 -13.10
CA LYS A 551 -7.36 -3.35 -13.27
C LYS A 551 -6.61 -4.59 -12.79
N CYS A 552 -7.22 -5.37 -11.90
CA CYS A 552 -6.62 -6.60 -11.37
C CYS A 552 -6.83 -7.77 -12.34
N VAL A 553 -5.77 -8.41 -12.82
CA VAL A 553 -5.91 -9.59 -13.69
C VAL A 553 -5.34 -10.83 -13.03
N PHE A 554 -6.24 -11.75 -12.71
CA PHE A 554 -5.92 -13.05 -12.16
C PHE A 554 -5.63 -14.02 -13.29
N THR A 555 -4.40 -14.52 -13.34
CA THR A 555 -3.91 -15.39 -14.40
C THR A 555 -3.77 -16.81 -13.88
N THR A 556 -4.28 -17.80 -14.62
CA THR A 556 -4.33 -19.19 -14.17
C THR A 556 -3.90 -20.14 -15.28
N LYS A 557 -3.30 -21.27 -14.91
CA LYS A 557 -3.14 -22.40 -15.82
C LYS A 557 -4.48 -23.12 -15.99
N ASP A 558 -4.70 -23.74 -17.15
CA ASP A 558 -5.84 -24.64 -17.31
C ASP A 558 -5.80 -25.84 -16.34
N ALA A 559 -6.97 -26.37 -16.00
CA ALA A 559 -7.10 -27.51 -15.10
C ALA A 559 -7.66 -28.76 -15.80
N THR A 560 -7.48 -28.89 -17.11
CA THR A 560 -8.03 -30.00 -17.91
C THR A 560 -7.47 -31.33 -17.43
N ALA A 561 -6.16 -31.43 -17.21
CA ALA A 561 -5.52 -32.66 -16.75
C ALA A 561 -5.87 -33.06 -15.30
N SER A 562 -6.16 -32.09 -14.43
CA SER A 562 -6.34 -32.33 -12.98
C SER A 562 -7.79 -32.30 -12.50
N LYS A 563 -8.67 -31.59 -13.22
CA LYS A 563 -10.06 -31.31 -12.86
C LYS A 563 -11.06 -31.50 -14.02
N ASP A 564 -10.61 -31.97 -15.18
CA ASP A 564 -11.43 -32.17 -16.39
C ASP A 564 -12.19 -30.90 -16.82
N SER A 565 -11.60 -29.72 -16.56
CA SER A 565 -12.20 -28.44 -16.92
C SER A 565 -11.15 -27.35 -17.10
N PHE A 566 -11.15 -26.74 -18.28
CA PHE A 566 -10.26 -25.63 -18.64
C PHE A 566 -10.37 -24.45 -17.64
N ALA A 567 -11.59 -23.94 -17.44
CA ALA A 567 -11.85 -22.74 -16.64
C ALA A 567 -12.09 -23.02 -15.14
N TYR A 568 -11.66 -24.16 -14.60
CA TYR A 568 -11.97 -24.54 -13.21
C TYR A 568 -11.49 -23.50 -12.21
N TRP A 569 -10.24 -23.04 -12.34
CA TRP A 569 -9.63 -22.09 -11.40
C TRP A 569 -10.27 -20.70 -11.52
N ALA A 570 -10.44 -20.18 -12.74
CA ALA A 570 -11.13 -18.92 -12.97
C ALA A 570 -12.58 -18.92 -12.42
N ARG A 571 -13.33 -20.01 -12.62
CA ARG A 571 -14.66 -20.18 -12.01
C ARG A 571 -14.64 -20.15 -10.49
N ARG A 572 -13.60 -20.74 -9.90
CA ARG A 572 -13.43 -20.71 -8.45
C ARG A 572 -13.08 -19.30 -7.96
N GLY A 573 -12.27 -18.55 -8.71
CA GLY A 573 -11.97 -17.15 -8.46
C GLY A 573 -13.23 -16.28 -8.47
N GLU A 574 -14.05 -16.38 -9.52
CA GLU A 574 -15.33 -15.65 -9.59
C GLU A 574 -16.25 -15.99 -8.41
N ARG A 575 -16.26 -17.24 -7.92
CA ARG A 575 -17.08 -17.65 -6.76
C ARG A 575 -16.61 -17.05 -5.42
N ILE A 576 -15.40 -16.49 -5.35
CA ILE A 576 -14.92 -15.73 -4.19
C ILE A 576 -15.49 -14.32 -4.22
N ILE A 577 -15.67 -13.77 -5.42
CA ILE A 577 -16.05 -12.37 -5.65
C ILE A 577 -17.57 -12.21 -5.74
N TYR A 578 -18.24 -13.05 -6.53
CA TYR A 578 -19.68 -13.02 -6.77
C TYR A 578 -20.46 -13.81 -5.73
N ARG A 579 -21.73 -13.42 -5.56
CA ARG A 579 -22.69 -14.18 -4.78
C ARG A 579 -22.79 -15.59 -5.33
N THR A 580 -22.72 -16.57 -4.43
CA THR A 580 -22.97 -17.97 -4.76
C THR A 580 -24.25 -18.45 -4.09
N THR A 581 -24.89 -19.46 -4.68
CA THR A 581 -26.01 -20.17 -4.06
C THR A 581 -25.84 -21.68 -4.14
N GLY A 582 -26.24 -22.39 -3.10
CA GLY A 582 -26.17 -23.86 -3.05
C GLY A 582 -24.95 -24.40 -2.32
N ARG A 583 -24.70 -25.73 -2.39
CA ARG A 583 -23.59 -26.39 -1.69
C ARG A 583 -22.94 -27.47 -2.55
N GLY A 584 -21.63 -27.60 -2.39
CA GLY A 584 -20.80 -28.61 -3.05
C GLY A 584 -20.76 -28.48 -4.58
N GLU A 585 -20.95 -29.58 -5.29
CA GLU A 585 -20.94 -29.59 -6.76
C GLU A 585 -22.10 -28.80 -7.39
N ALA A 586 -23.16 -28.49 -6.63
CA ALA A 586 -24.35 -27.77 -7.10
C ALA A 586 -24.32 -26.25 -6.81
N ILE A 587 -23.12 -25.67 -6.65
CA ILE A 587 -22.98 -24.21 -6.46
C ILE A 587 -23.28 -23.47 -7.78
N GLU A 588 -24.26 -22.57 -7.75
CA GLU A 588 -24.58 -21.62 -8.82
C GLU A 588 -24.00 -20.24 -8.47
N THR A 589 -23.49 -19.52 -9.47
CA THR A 589 -22.97 -18.15 -9.29
C THR A 589 -24.00 -17.14 -9.80
N ASP A 590 -24.36 -16.17 -8.96
CA ASP A 590 -25.19 -15.03 -9.32
C ASP A 590 -24.30 -13.85 -9.71
N TYR A 591 -24.09 -13.69 -11.01
CA TYR A 591 -23.26 -12.64 -11.59
C TYR A 591 -23.85 -11.24 -11.47
N SER A 592 -25.06 -11.05 -10.93
CA SER A 592 -25.64 -9.72 -10.73
C SER A 592 -25.26 -9.05 -9.41
N THR A 593 -24.58 -9.79 -8.52
CA THR A 593 -24.28 -9.32 -7.16
C THR A 593 -22.86 -9.70 -6.75
N LEU A 594 -22.00 -8.70 -6.54
CA LEU A 594 -20.69 -8.86 -5.92
C LEU A 594 -20.86 -8.92 -4.39
N THR A 595 -20.24 -9.91 -3.73
CA THR A 595 -20.34 -10.09 -2.26
C THR A 595 -19.00 -10.19 -1.56
N PHE A 596 -17.94 -10.60 -2.26
CA PHE A 596 -16.60 -10.84 -1.70
C PHE A 596 -16.62 -11.73 -0.43
N ALA A 597 -17.62 -12.60 -0.37
CA ALA A 597 -17.95 -13.43 0.77
C ALA A 597 -18.71 -14.67 0.28
N SER A 598 -18.60 -15.75 1.04
CA SER A 598 -19.30 -17.00 0.73
C SER A 598 -20.76 -17.00 1.22
N GLU A 599 -21.59 -17.90 0.69
CA GLU A 599 -22.99 -18.01 1.12
C GLU A 599 -23.15 -18.86 2.40
N GLY A 600 -23.79 -18.27 3.41
CA GLY A 600 -24.23 -18.93 4.63
C GLY A 600 -25.68 -19.44 4.56
N SER A 601 -26.24 -19.77 5.73
CA SER A 601 -27.64 -20.21 5.83
C SER A 601 -28.63 -19.07 5.55
N GLN A 602 -29.71 -19.36 4.82
CA GLN A 602 -30.77 -18.38 4.51
C GLN A 602 -30.28 -17.12 3.77
N GLY A 603 -29.17 -17.23 3.03
CA GLY A 603 -28.67 -16.17 2.16
C GLY A 603 -27.84 -15.10 2.85
N SER A 604 -27.39 -15.32 4.09
CA SER A 604 -26.41 -14.47 4.81
C SER A 604 -25.02 -14.58 4.17
N ARG A 605 -24.19 -13.52 4.28
CA ARG A 605 -22.77 -13.63 3.93
C ARG A 605 -21.98 -14.32 5.05
N VAL A 606 -20.99 -15.10 4.66
CA VAL A 606 -19.96 -15.67 5.53
C VAL A 606 -18.62 -15.16 5.03
N PHE A 607 -17.97 -14.33 5.85
CA PHE A 607 -16.75 -13.61 5.52
C PHE A 607 -15.54 -14.54 5.59
N TYR A 608 -14.53 -14.24 4.77
CA TYR A 608 -13.28 -14.98 4.75
C TYR A 608 -12.38 -14.55 5.92
N ASN A 609 -11.66 -15.50 6.50
CA ASN A 609 -10.76 -15.27 7.64
C ASN A 609 -9.35 -14.87 7.15
N LYS A 610 -8.84 -13.73 7.61
CA LYS A 610 -7.45 -13.29 7.44
C LYS A 610 -6.48 -14.19 8.23
N GLY A 611 -5.19 -14.11 7.87
CA GLY A 611 -4.12 -14.81 8.56
C GLY A 611 -3.74 -14.18 9.92
N GLU A 612 -4.07 -12.91 10.11
CA GLU A 612 -3.85 -12.18 11.36
C GLU A 612 -4.96 -12.44 12.40
N ALA A 613 -4.61 -12.29 13.67
CA ALA A 613 -5.56 -12.42 14.77
C ALA A 613 -6.18 -11.06 15.09
N VAL A 614 -7.45 -11.05 15.50
CA VAL A 614 -8.13 -9.82 15.92
C VAL A 614 -7.40 -9.22 17.12
N GLU A 615 -7.08 -7.92 17.02
CA GLU A 615 -6.37 -7.15 18.03
C GLU A 615 -7.29 -6.04 18.59
N PRO A 616 -8.15 -6.34 19.58
CA PRO A 616 -9.07 -5.37 20.15
C PRO A 616 -8.41 -4.21 20.92
N GLU A 617 -7.16 -4.38 21.35
CA GLU A 617 -6.34 -3.31 21.94
C GLU A 617 -4.87 -3.52 21.52
N PRO A 618 -4.05 -2.46 21.43
CA PRO A 618 -2.64 -2.58 21.09
C PRO A 618 -1.91 -3.65 21.93
N ASN A 619 -1.25 -4.58 21.25
CA ASN A 619 -0.56 -5.76 21.78
C ASN A 619 -1.47 -6.73 22.58
N ARG A 620 -2.77 -6.77 22.29
CA ARG A 620 -3.72 -7.74 22.88
C ARG A 620 -4.53 -8.44 21.80
N TYR A 621 -4.41 -9.75 21.72
CA TYR A 621 -5.03 -10.55 20.67
C TYR A 621 -6.19 -11.39 21.20
N ALA A 622 -7.32 -11.38 20.50
CA ALA A 622 -8.54 -12.06 20.89
C ALA A 622 -8.39 -13.60 20.84
N LEU A 623 -9.01 -14.25 21.81
CA LEU A 623 -9.01 -15.69 21.99
C LEU A 623 -10.43 -16.23 22.12
N ARG A 624 -10.62 -17.45 21.62
CA ARG A 624 -11.82 -18.26 21.83
C ARG A 624 -11.46 -19.62 22.44
N PRO A 625 -12.38 -20.28 23.15
CA PRO A 625 -12.12 -21.60 23.74
C PRO A 625 -11.84 -22.65 22.65
N ALA A 626 -10.81 -23.48 22.87
CA ALA A 626 -10.55 -24.66 22.05
C ALA A 626 -11.67 -25.70 22.23
N VAL A 627 -12.08 -26.37 21.15
CA VAL A 627 -13.09 -27.43 21.25
C VAL A 627 -12.41 -28.79 21.41
N ASP A 628 -12.68 -29.42 22.56
CA ASP A 628 -12.16 -30.75 22.90
C ASP A 628 -12.43 -31.78 21.79
N ARG A 629 -11.38 -32.52 21.40
CA ARG A 629 -11.40 -33.66 20.45
C ARG A 629 -11.60 -33.33 18.98
N LEU A 630 -11.59 -32.06 18.58
CA LEU A 630 -11.41 -31.68 17.17
C LEU A 630 -9.92 -31.54 16.86
N ASN A 631 -9.48 -32.05 15.70
CA ASN A 631 -8.14 -31.75 15.18
C ASN A 631 -8.09 -30.27 14.73
N LYS A 632 -6.87 -29.74 14.56
CA LYS A 632 -6.64 -28.33 14.17
C LYS A 632 -7.46 -27.91 12.94
N ASP A 633 -7.69 -28.81 11.99
CA ASP A 633 -8.39 -28.51 10.73
C ASP A 633 -9.92 -28.39 10.89
N ASN A 634 -10.51 -28.97 11.95
CA ASN A 634 -11.95 -28.93 12.19
C ASN A 634 -12.36 -27.92 13.28
N ASP A 635 -11.39 -27.38 14.00
CA ASP A 635 -11.57 -26.41 15.07
C ASP A 635 -11.43 -24.97 14.50
N THR A 636 -12.37 -24.62 13.62
CA THR A 636 -12.37 -23.35 12.86
C THR A 636 -13.58 -22.48 13.21
N VAL A 637 -13.43 -21.18 13.01
CA VAL A 637 -14.49 -20.19 13.21
C VAL A 637 -14.94 -19.60 11.88
N GLU A 638 -16.17 -19.11 11.87
CA GLU A 638 -16.76 -18.35 10.77
C GLU A 638 -17.28 -17.02 11.31
N TRP A 639 -17.12 -15.98 10.51
CA TRP A 639 -17.79 -14.70 10.69
C TRP A 639 -18.96 -14.67 9.72
N ARG A 640 -20.18 -14.46 10.23
CA ARG A 640 -21.39 -14.47 9.39
C ARG A 640 -22.32 -13.33 9.71
N GLU A 641 -23.02 -12.87 8.70
CA GLU A 641 -24.12 -11.93 8.87
C GLU A 641 -25.35 -12.60 9.47
N ASN A 642 -26.06 -11.86 10.33
CA ASN A 642 -27.37 -12.23 10.83
C ASN A 642 -28.28 -11.00 10.82
N GLY A 643 -28.91 -10.73 9.67
CA GLY A 643 -29.68 -9.51 9.48
C GLY A 643 -28.76 -8.31 9.31
N LYS A 644 -28.66 -7.45 10.34
CA LYS A 644 -27.71 -6.34 10.37
C LYS A 644 -26.46 -6.62 11.21
N GLU A 645 -26.53 -7.65 12.03
CA GLU A 645 -25.49 -8.00 13.00
C GLU A 645 -24.42 -8.88 12.34
N ILE A 646 -23.19 -8.79 12.87
CA ILE A 646 -22.10 -9.71 12.54
C ILE A 646 -21.89 -10.66 13.72
N VAL A 647 -21.76 -11.95 13.45
CA VAL A 647 -21.63 -12.99 14.47
C VAL A 647 -20.38 -13.81 14.21
N LEU A 648 -19.50 -13.87 15.22
CA LEU A 648 -18.40 -14.83 15.28
C LEU A 648 -18.92 -16.12 15.90
N ALA A 649 -18.86 -17.23 15.16
CA ALA A 649 -19.27 -18.53 15.64
C ALA A 649 -18.29 -19.63 15.24
N HIS A 650 -18.33 -20.75 15.95
CA HIS A 650 -17.64 -21.96 15.52
C HIS A 650 -18.31 -22.50 14.25
N ALA A 651 -17.54 -22.78 13.20
CA ALA A 651 -18.05 -23.18 11.88
C ALA A 651 -18.89 -24.47 11.94
N ASN A 652 -18.41 -25.48 12.68
CA ASN A 652 -19.11 -26.78 12.78
C ASN A 652 -20.20 -26.86 13.88
N THR A 653 -19.97 -26.29 15.07
CA THR A 653 -20.92 -26.42 16.20
C THR A 653 -21.97 -25.32 16.21
N GLY A 654 -21.69 -24.18 15.57
CA GLY A 654 -22.53 -22.98 15.59
C GLY A 654 -22.51 -22.22 16.92
N GLU A 655 -21.64 -22.60 17.86
CA GLU A 655 -21.46 -21.88 19.13
C GLU A 655 -20.97 -20.46 18.87
N GLU A 656 -21.68 -19.48 19.41
CA GLU A 656 -21.36 -18.07 19.20
C GLU A 656 -20.36 -17.58 20.26
N TYR A 657 -19.32 -16.91 19.81
CA TYR A 657 -18.27 -16.36 20.67
C TYR A 657 -18.37 -14.85 20.83
N ALA A 658 -18.83 -14.14 19.79
CA ALA A 658 -19.01 -12.69 19.81
C ALA A 658 -20.13 -12.27 18.83
N ARG A 659 -20.75 -11.11 19.09
CA ARG A 659 -21.82 -10.52 18.28
C ARG A 659 -21.66 -9.00 18.24
N PHE A 660 -21.89 -8.43 17.08
CA PHE A 660 -21.69 -7.02 16.74
C PHE A 660 -22.94 -6.48 16.06
N ASP A 661 -23.32 -5.22 16.29
CA ASP A 661 -24.54 -4.64 15.74
C ASP A 661 -24.38 -4.24 14.25
N GLY A 662 -23.13 -4.13 13.77
CA GLY A 662 -22.76 -3.89 12.37
C GLY A 662 -21.28 -4.18 12.07
N VAL A 663 -20.83 -3.82 10.87
CA VAL A 663 -19.44 -3.97 10.39
C VAL A 663 -18.48 -3.10 11.21
N ASP A 664 -18.82 -1.81 11.38
CA ASP A 664 -18.00 -0.83 12.11
C ASP A 664 -17.68 -1.29 13.54
N ASP A 665 -18.63 -1.96 14.21
CA ASP A 665 -18.45 -2.46 15.58
C ASP A 665 -17.42 -3.61 15.66
N VAL A 666 -17.18 -4.32 14.55
CA VAL A 666 -16.15 -5.37 14.48
C VAL A 666 -14.75 -4.75 14.47
N GLU A 667 -14.57 -3.61 13.80
CA GLU A 667 -13.29 -2.90 13.73
C GLU A 667 -12.96 -2.20 15.06
N THR A 668 -13.98 -1.65 15.73
CA THR A 668 -13.81 -0.98 17.03
C THR A 668 -14.08 -1.91 18.22
N ALA A 669 -13.99 -3.23 18.01
CA ALA A 669 -14.36 -4.23 19.00
C ALA A 669 -13.51 -4.13 20.28
N ASP A 670 -14.15 -3.88 21.43
CA ASP A 670 -13.47 -3.92 22.72
C ASP A 670 -13.13 -5.35 23.15
N LYS A 671 -12.06 -5.52 23.94
CA LYS A 671 -11.59 -6.81 24.45
C LYS A 671 -12.63 -7.60 25.26
N THR A 672 -13.63 -6.92 25.85
CA THR A 672 -14.71 -7.56 26.61
C THR A 672 -15.74 -8.27 25.73
N THR A 673 -15.70 -8.01 24.42
CA THR A 673 -16.58 -8.62 23.42
C THR A 673 -16.19 -10.07 23.13
N PHE A 674 -14.92 -10.42 23.34
CA PHE A 674 -14.38 -11.76 23.11
C PHE A 674 -14.28 -12.58 24.41
N PRO A 675 -14.32 -13.92 24.33
CA PRO A 675 -14.23 -14.78 25.51
C PRO A 675 -12.94 -14.58 26.34
N ALA A 676 -11.83 -14.30 25.66
CA ALA A 676 -10.53 -14.05 26.27
C ALA A 676 -9.62 -13.24 25.33
N TYR A 677 -8.47 -12.81 25.83
CA TYR A 677 -7.39 -12.23 25.02
C TYR A 677 -6.03 -12.57 25.63
N TYR A 678 -4.96 -12.53 24.84
CA TYR A 678 -3.59 -12.65 25.35
C TYR A 678 -2.73 -11.42 25.05
N HIS A 679 -1.72 -11.21 25.90
CA HIS A 679 -0.66 -10.23 25.70
C HIS A 679 0.69 -10.95 25.74
N TYR A 680 1.60 -10.60 24.84
CA TYR A 680 2.98 -11.10 24.82
C TYR A 680 3.93 -10.02 25.35
N ASP A 681 4.71 -10.35 26.37
CA ASP A 681 5.77 -9.48 26.91
C ASP A 681 7.11 -9.91 26.28
N PRO A 682 7.68 -9.15 25.33
CA PRO A 682 8.94 -9.52 24.68
C PRO A 682 10.15 -9.41 25.62
N THR A 683 10.06 -8.63 26.71
CA THR A 683 11.15 -8.47 27.67
C THR A 683 11.31 -9.69 28.58
N GLN A 684 10.20 -10.37 28.87
CA GLN A 684 10.16 -11.58 29.69
C GLN A 684 10.01 -12.85 28.86
N GLY A 685 9.57 -12.73 27.60
CA GLY A 685 9.27 -13.86 26.72
C GLY A 685 8.02 -14.64 27.14
N THR A 686 7.09 -14.02 27.89
CA THR A 686 5.94 -14.71 28.48
C THR A 686 4.61 -14.26 27.84
N TYR A 687 3.61 -15.14 27.90
CA TYR A 687 2.26 -14.91 27.41
C TYR A 687 1.30 -14.80 28.59
N THR A 688 0.50 -13.75 28.68
CA THR A 688 -0.55 -13.63 29.69
C THR A 688 -1.91 -13.68 29.04
N VAL A 689 -2.72 -14.70 29.38
CA VAL A 689 -4.09 -14.89 28.94
C VAL A 689 -5.04 -14.33 30.00
N TYR A 690 -6.01 -13.53 29.55
CA TYR A 690 -7.01 -12.88 30.38
C TYR A 690 -8.39 -13.42 30.03
N VAL A 691 -9.13 -13.86 31.05
CA VAL A 691 -10.50 -14.39 30.94
C VAL A 691 -11.37 -13.62 31.92
N GLY A 692 -12.09 -12.62 31.43
CA GLY A 692 -12.81 -11.68 32.30
C GLY A 692 -11.86 -10.96 33.25
N SER A 693 -11.97 -11.21 34.56
CA SER A 693 -11.09 -10.65 35.60
C SER A 693 -9.94 -11.56 36.04
N GLU A 694 -9.86 -12.78 35.49
CA GLU A 694 -8.79 -13.73 35.80
C GLU A 694 -7.65 -13.61 34.78
N GLU A 695 -6.40 -13.64 35.26
CA GLU A 695 -5.21 -13.66 34.41
C GLU A 695 -4.34 -14.89 34.72
N ARG A 696 -3.74 -15.47 33.68
CA ARG A 696 -2.78 -16.57 33.81
C ARG A 696 -1.60 -16.33 32.87
N THR A 697 -0.40 -16.47 33.40
CA THR A 697 0.86 -16.30 32.65
C THR A 697 1.46 -17.65 32.30
N TYR A 698 2.00 -17.75 31.10
CA TYR A 698 2.56 -18.93 30.47
C TYR A 698 3.93 -18.60 29.87
N ASP A 699 4.83 -19.58 29.84
CA ASP A 699 6.20 -19.39 29.33
C ASP A 699 6.26 -19.52 27.80
N ASN A 700 5.31 -20.24 27.19
CA ASN A 700 5.22 -20.37 25.74
C ASN A 700 3.75 -20.42 25.26
N LYS A 701 3.56 -20.26 23.94
CA LYS A 701 2.24 -20.27 23.31
C LYS A 701 1.57 -21.65 23.36
N ASP A 702 2.34 -22.72 23.28
CA ASP A 702 1.83 -24.09 23.28
C ASP A 702 1.18 -24.46 24.62
N ASP A 703 1.63 -23.87 25.74
CA ASP A 703 1.11 -24.14 27.09
C ASP A 703 -0.37 -23.76 27.28
N TRP A 704 -0.90 -22.85 26.45
CA TRP A 704 -2.31 -22.45 26.48
C TRP A 704 -3.08 -22.80 25.20
N ALA A 705 -2.38 -23.28 24.16
CA ALA A 705 -2.97 -23.58 22.85
C ALA A 705 -3.92 -24.78 22.82
N ASP A 706 -3.92 -25.60 23.88
CA ASP A 706 -4.87 -26.69 24.10
C ASP A 706 -6.22 -26.19 24.62
N ASP A 707 -6.23 -25.08 25.36
CA ASP A 707 -7.43 -24.50 25.96
C ASP A 707 -7.98 -23.32 25.14
N TRP A 708 -7.12 -22.61 24.40
CA TRP A 708 -7.46 -21.39 23.67
C TRP A 708 -6.89 -21.36 22.26
N LYS A 709 -7.62 -20.69 21.36
CA LYS A 709 -7.21 -20.44 19.98
C LYS A 709 -7.42 -18.97 19.64
N THR A 710 -6.57 -18.45 18.77
CA THR A 710 -6.69 -17.08 18.27
C THR A 710 -7.91 -16.95 17.37
N VAL A 711 -8.59 -15.82 17.49
CA VAL A 711 -9.69 -15.45 16.60
C VAL A 711 -9.07 -14.76 15.37
N PRO A 712 -9.22 -15.30 14.15
CA PRO A 712 -8.76 -14.64 12.95
C PRO A 712 -9.64 -13.41 12.62
N THR A 713 -9.02 -12.37 12.08
CA THR A 713 -9.73 -11.17 11.62
C THR A 713 -10.58 -11.49 10.39
N PRO A 714 -11.84 -11.03 10.29
CA PRO A 714 -12.64 -11.18 9.07
C PRO A 714 -12.19 -10.19 7.99
N PHE A 715 -12.31 -10.58 6.73
CA PHE A 715 -12.33 -9.64 5.61
C PHE A 715 -13.74 -9.08 5.46
N LEU A 716 -13.94 -7.82 5.84
CA LEU A 716 -15.22 -7.13 5.75
C LEU A 716 -15.17 -6.20 4.54
N PRO A 717 -15.82 -6.54 3.41
CA PRO A 717 -15.64 -5.80 2.16
C PRO A 717 -15.92 -4.30 2.29
N GLU A 718 -16.88 -3.92 3.14
CA GLU A 718 -17.24 -2.54 3.41
C GLU A 718 -16.17 -1.73 4.16
N ALA A 719 -15.27 -2.40 4.88
CA ALA A 719 -14.16 -1.79 5.59
C ALA A 719 -12.84 -1.91 4.82
N GLU A 720 -12.70 -2.95 3.98
CA GLU A 720 -11.47 -3.22 3.23
C GLU A 720 -11.38 -2.42 1.94
N PHE A 721 -12.51 -2.10 1.29
CA PHE A 721 -12.51 -1.36 0.03
C PHE A 721 -12.99 0.08 0.25
N ASP A 722 -12.10 1.05 0.06
CA ASP A 722 -12.45 2.48 0.08
C ASP A 722 -13.47 2.83 -1.02
N GLU A 723 -13.30 2.21 -2.20
CA GLU A 723 -14.25 2.27 -3.32
C GLU A 723 -14.80 0.87 -3.61
N VAL A 724 -16.13 0.74 -3.70
CA VAL A 724 -16.78 -0.55 -3.94
C VAL A 724 -16.37 -1.09 -5.32
N PRO A 725 -15.71 -2.26 -5.39
CA PRO A 725 -15.27 -2.80 -6.68
C PRO A 725 -16.45 -3.14 -7.58
N THR A 726 -16.23 -2.97 -8.87
CA THR A 726 -17.15 -3.29 -9.96
C THR A 726 -16.61 -4.45 -10.80
N GLU A 727 -17.44 -4.97 -11.71
CA GLU A 727 -17.06 -6.05 -12.62
C GLU A 727 -15.92 -5.65 -13.55
N ASP A 728 -15.76 -4.35 -13.81
CA ASP A 728 -14.70 -3.83 -14.65
C ASP A 728 -13.33 -3.87 -13.94
N ASP A 729 -13.27 -3.94 -12.61
CA ASP A 729 -12.03 -3.80 -11.83
C ASP A 729 -11.18 -5.07 -11.79
N PHE A 730 -11.73 -6.20 -12.24
CA PHE A 730 -10.99 -7.45 -12.31
C PHE A 730 -11.27 -8.26 -13.57
N GLU A 731 -10.36 -9.17 -13.91
CA GLU A 731 -10.55 -10.15 -14.98
C GLU A 731 -9.82 -11.45 -14.62
N PHE A 732 -10.32 -12.59 -15.09
CA PHE A 732 -9.58 -13.85 -15.07
C PHE A 732 -9.09 -14.21 -16.48
N VAL A 733 -7.83 -14.62 -16.58
CA VAL A 733 -7.25 -15.15 -17.83
C VAL A 733 -6.74 -16.57 -17.59
N VAL A 734 -7.12 -17.49 -18.48
CA VAL A 734 -6.76 -18.90 -18.41
C VAL A 734 -5.84 -19.25 -19.57
N PHE A 735 -4.66 -19.78 -19.25
CA PHE A 735 -3.66 -20.19 -20.22
C PHE A 735 -3.75 -21.69 -20.51
N PRO A 736 -3.92 -22.11 -21.78
CA PRO A 736 -3.88 -23.52 -22.16
C PRO A 736 -2.49 -24.10 -21.95
N ASP A 737 -2.42 -25.35 -21.50
CA ASP A 737 -1.16 -26.10 -21.45
C ASP A 737 -0.85 -26.84 -22.76
N ASP A 738 0.39 -27.33 -22.88
CA ASP A 738 0.89 -27.98 -24.11
C ASP A 738 0.07 -29.21 -24.53
N ASP A 739 -0.66 -29.84 -23.60
CA ASP A 739 -1.54 -30.97 -23.84
C ASP A 739 -3.01 -30.60 -24.07
N ASN A 740 -3.35 -29.32 -24.03
CA ASN A 740 -4.68 -28.85 -24.38
C ASN A 740 -4.94 -28.99 -25.89
N THR A 741 -6.02 -29.70 -26.23
CA THR A 741 -6.42 -29.94 -27.63
C THR A 741 -7.60 -29.07 -28.08
N THR A 742 -8.14 -28.25 -27.19
CA THR A 742 -9.34 -27.43 -27.43
C THR A 742 -9.00 -25.96 -27.65
N TYR A 743 -8.11 -25.40 -26.82
CA TYR A 743 -7.66 -24.02 -26.90
C TYR A 743 -6.14 -23.99 -27.07
N ASP A 744 -5.67 -23.24 -28.06
CA ASP A 744 -4.26 -22.99 -28.36
C ASP A 744 -3.82 -21.56 -27.98
N GLU A 745 -4.78 -20.69 -27.64
CA GLU A 745 -4.58 -19.33 -27.18
C GLU A 745 -5.26 -19.04 -25.83
N PRO A 746 -4.73 -18.10 -25.03
CA PRO A 746 -5.32 -17.72 -23.75
C PRO A 746 -6.75 -17.20 -23.90
N GLN A 747 -7.58 -17.53 -22.91
CA GLN A 747 -8.97 -17.13 -22.86
C GLN A 747 -9.21 -16.25 -21.65
N ARG A 748 -9.94 -15.16 -21.84
CA ARG A 748 -10.62 -14.41 -20.78
C ARG A 748 -11.76 -15.24 -20.24
N TYR A 749 -11.97 -15.18 -18.94
CA TYR A 749 -13.09 -15.79 -18.25
C TYR A 749 -13.90 -14.72 -17.53
N GLU A 750 -15.08 -14.43 -18.09
CA GLU A 750 -15.95 -13.35 -17.64
C GLU A 750 -17.37 -13.88 -17.50
N GLN A 751 -17.91 -13.81 -16.28
CA GLN A 751 -19.26 -14.19 -15.92
C GLN A 751 -19.65 -15.58 -16.43
N GLY A 752 -18.74 -16.54 -16.24
CA GLY A 752 -18.96 -17.92 -16.61
C GLY A 752 -18.68 -18.25 -18.09
N LYS A 753 -18.30 -17.26 -18.91
CA LYS A 753 -18.04 -17.42 -20.34
C LYS A 753 -16.55 -17.32 -20.64
N LEU A 754 -16.10 -18.09 -21.63
CA LEU A 754 -14.76 -17.98 -22.19
C LEU A 754 -14.80 -17.13 -23.45
N CYS A 755 -13.90 -16.15 -23.54
CA CYS A 755 -13.70 -15.29 -24.69
C CYS A 755 -12.21 -15.29 -25.06
N PRO A 756 -11.83 -15.30 -26.34
CA PRO A 756 -10.43 -15.13 -26.72
C PRO A 756 -9.82 -13.85 -26.11
N LEU A 757 -8.58 -13.93 -25.65
CA LEU A 757 -7.86 -12.75 -25.15
C LEU A 757 -7.48 -11.79 -26.28
N PHE A 758 -7.14 -12.34 -27.44
CA PHE A 758 -6.77 -11.57 -28.63
C PHE A 758 -7.96 -11.50 -29.60
N SER A 759 -8.12 -10.37 -30.29
CA SER A 759 -9.13 -10.24 -31.32
C SER A 759 -8.69 -11.00 -32.60
N ASP A 760 -9.62 -11.68 -33.27
CA ASP A 760 -9.33 -12.36 -34.53
C ASP A 760 -9.05 -11.29 -35.61
N ASP A 761 -7.78 -11.09 -35.96
CA ASP A 761 -7.31 -10.12 -36.98
C ASP A 761 -7.73 -10.47 -38.43
N ASN A 762 -8.70 -11.39 -38.60
CA ASN A 762 -9.11 -11.98 -39.87
C ASN A 762 -10.59 -11.75 -40.22
N ASN A 763 -11.16 -10.58 -39.91
CA ASN A 763 -12.45 -10.22 -40.51
C ASN A 763 -12.65 -8.73 -40.79
N THR A 764 -11.91 -8.20 -41.77
CA THR A 764 -12.42 -7.07 -42.56
C THR A 764 -13.59 -7.54 -43.43
N ASN A 765 -14.78 -6.98 -43.18
CA ASN A 765 -16.08 -7.11 -43.86
C ASN A 765 -17.00 -8.23 -43.34
N ASP A 766 -17.98 -7.87 -42.52
CA ASP A 766 -19.36 -7.66 -42.99
C ASP A 766 -20.27 -7.24 -41.81
N ASP A 767 -20.88 -6.06 -41.93
CA ASP A 767 -22.14 -5.75 -41.26
C ASP A 767 -23.24 -6.69 -41.81
N ALA A 768 -23.80 -7.57 -40.98
CA ALA A 768 -25.25 -7.88 -40.92
C ALA A 768 -25.60 -9.12 -40.08
N ASP A 769 -26.67 -8.94 -39.29
CA ASP A 769 -27.69 -9.88 -38.80
C ASP A 769 -27.40 -10.83 -37.61
N GLU A 770 -28.21 -10.61 -36.57
CA GLU A 770 -28.63 -11.55 -35.53
C GLU A 770 -29.19 -12.86 -36.13
N ASP A 771 -28.64 -14.02 -35.74
CA ASP A 771 -29.36 -15.18 -35.17
C ASP A 771 -28.45 -16.44 -35.12
N GLN A 772 -28.54 -17.19 -34.02
CA GLN A 772 -27.91 -18.50 -33.72
C GLN A 772 -28.03 -19.57 -34.85
N PRO A 773 -27.23 -20.69 -34.90
CA PRO A 773 -26.86 -21.53 -33.76
C PRO A 773 -25.47 -22.22 -33.75
N THR A 774 -25.17 -22.78 -32.58
CA THR A 774 -24.10 -23.71 -32.19
C THR A 774 -23.67 -24.70 -33.28
N ARG A 775 -22.36 -24.78 -33.53
CA ARG A 775 -21.72 -25.76 -34.42
C ARG A 775 -21.11 -26.89 -33.60
N GLU A 776 -21.62 -28.11 -33.79
CA GLU A 776 -21.02 -29.35 -33.31
C GLU A 776 -19.61 -29.59 -33.90
N PRO A 777 -18.68 -30.22 -33.15
CA PRO A 777 -17.33 -30.51 -33.64
C PRO A 777 -17.33 -31.62 -34.70
N LYS A 778 -16.48 -31.44 -35.73
CA LYS A 778 -16.28 -32.39 -36.84
C LYS A 778 -15.41 -33.59 -36.42
N PRO A 779 -15.61 -34.78 -37.00
CA PRO A 779 -14.93 -36.00 -36.62
C PRO A 779 -13.51 -36.10 -37.20
N ALA A 780 -12.62 -36.74 -36.44
CA ALA A 780 -11.26 -37.09 -36.85
C ALA A 780 -11.25 -38.11 -38.00
N ALA A 781 -10.32 -37.92 -38.94
CA ALA A 781 -10.11 -38.79 -40.09
C ALA A 781 -9.18 -39.96 -39.74
N GLU A 782 -9.63 -41.18 -40.03
CA GLU A 782 -8.82 -42.40 -40.07
C GLU A 782 -7.92 -42.44 -41.32
N GLN A 783 -6.71 -42.97 -41.17
CA GLN A 783 -6.04 -43.75 -42.23
C GLN A 783 -5.76 -45.18 -41.73
N THR A 784 -6.24 -46.12 -42.54
CA THR A 784 -6.28 -47.57 -42.45
C THR A 784 -4.94 -48.32 -42.53
N GLU A 785 -4.87 -49.47 -41.86
CA GLU A 785 -4.47 -50.83 -42.34
C GLU A 785 -4.46 -51.77 -41.09
N SER A 786 -4.89 -53.03 -41.03
CA SER A 786 -5.49 -54.02 -41.94
C SER A 786 -5.93 -55.23 -41.08
N GLU A 787 -7.05 -55.89 -41.43
CA GLU A 787 -7.38 -57.33 -41.26
C GLU A 787 -7.25 -57.99 -39.86
N THR A 788 -8.23 -58.66 -39.24
CA THR A 788 -9.20 -59.67 -39.74
C THR A 788 -10.20 -60.02 -38.61
N ALA A 789 -11.46 -60.27 -38.96
CA ALA A 789 -12.53 -60.80 -38.09
C ALA A 789 -12.55 -62.36 -38.12
N PRO A 790 -13.58 -63.10 -37.62
CA PRO A 790 -14.68 -62.77 -36.68
C PRO A 790 -14.99 -63.89 -35.63
N SER A 791 -15.88 -63.60 -34.66
CA SER A 791 -17.11 -64.37 -34.34
C SER A 791 -17.72 -63.85 -33.02
N ASP A 792 -18.89 -63.21 -33.08
CA ASP A 792 -20.23 -63.79 -32.76
C ASP A 792 -20.31 -64.42 -31.35
N GLY A 793 -21.19 -64.00 -30.42
CA GLY A 793 -22.25 -63.01 -30.49
C GLY A 793 -23.08 -62.93 -29.21
N SER A 794 -23.93 -61.89 -29.19
CA SER A 794 -25.26 -61.75 -28.57
C SER A 794 -25.48 -61.91 -27.06
N ALA A 795 -26.06 -60.83 -26.49
CA ALA A 795 -27.31 -60.78 -25.70
C ALA A 795 -27.27 -61.43 -24.29
N THR A 796 -27.84 -60.91 -23.21
CA THR A 796 -29.01 -60.04 -23.00
C THR A 796 -29.06 -59.70 -21.49
N ASP A 797 -29.64 -58.55 -21.17
CA ASP A 797 -30.20 -58.13 -19.85
C ASP A 797 -31.25 -59.14 -19.30
N PRO A 798 -31.93 -58.99 -18.13
CA PRO A 798 -31.80 -57.98 -17.05
C PRO A 798 -32.02 -58.51 -15.59
N SER A 799 -32.05 -57.55 -14.64
CA SER A 799 -32.94 -57.46 -13.46
C SER A 799 -32.57 -58.12 -12.12
N GLY A 800 -32.77 -57.35 -11.03
CA GLY A 800 -33.49 -57.84 -9.85
C GLY A 800 -32.87 -57.64 -8.46
N THR A 801 -33.31 -56.57 -7.78
CA THR A 801 -33.85 -56.53 -6.39
C THR A 801 -33.04 -56.93 -5.13
N GLU A 802 -33.12 -56.01 -4.16
CA GLU A 802 -33.38 -56.18 -2.71
C GLU A 802 -32.28 -56.64 -1.71
N SER A 803 -31.78 -55.64 -0.97
CA SER A 803 -31.92 -55.39 0.49
C SER A 803 -31.42 -56.37 1.57
N ARG A 804 -30.93 -55.73 2.66
CA ARG A 804 -30.73 -56.16 4.07
C ARG A 804 -29.46 -56.96 4.37
N ASP A 805 -28.83 -56.91 5.55
CA ASP A 805 -28.81 -56.08 6.77
C ASP A 805 -27.84 -56.84 7.73
N SER A 806 -27.29 -56.17 8.73
CA SER A 806 -26.58 -56.68 9.93
C SER A 806 -25.20 -57.35 9.72
N GLY A 807 -24.13 -56.84 10.34
CA GLY A 807 -23.67 -57.11 11.73
C GLY A 807 -22.63 -58.25 11.68
N SER A 808 -21.50 -58.31 12.37
CA SER A 808 -20.93 -57.65 13.54
C SER A 808 -19.49 -58.20 13.71
N GLU A 809 -18.71 -57.59 14.61
CA GLU A 809 -17.59 -58.20 15.37
C GLU A 809 -16.18 -58.35 14.72
N THR A 810 -15.31 -57.42 15.12
CA THR A 810 -13.87 -57.56 15.46
C THR A 810 -13.56 -58.79 16.35
N PRO A 811 -12.33 -59.38 16.34
CA PRO A 811 -11.18 -58.74 17.01
C PRO A 811 -9.73 -59.12 16.55
N THR A 812 -8.76 -58.29 17.00
CA THR A 812 -7.32 -58.55 17.31
C THR A 812 -6.37 -59.03 16.19
N GLY A 813 -5.15 -58.54 15.96
CA GLY A 813 -4.27 -57.53 16.57
C GLY A 813 -2.83 -57.67 15.97
N THR A 814 -2.02 -56.60 16.03
CA THR A 814 -0.52 -56.48 15.87
C THR A 814 0.10 -56.87 14.50
N GLU A 815 1.03 -56.15 13.85
CA GLU A 815 1.91 -54.99 14.12
C GLU A 815 2.45 -54.45 12.76
N ASP A 816 2.65 -53.12 12.66
CA ASP A 816 3.59 -52.31 11.86
C ASP A 816 3.78 -52.44 10.32
N GLU A 817 3.48 -51.36 9.58
CA GLU A 817 4.46 -50.48 8.89
C GLU A 817 3.75 -49.22 8.32
N LYS A 818 4.41 -48.06 8.47
CA LYS A 818 3.93 -46.71 8.11
C LYS A 818 3.99 -46.47 6.60
N ASP A 819 2.90 -45.98 6.02
CA ASP A 819 2.90 -45.20 4.77
C ASP A 819 1.85 -44.10 4.92
N GLU A 820 2.31 -42.85 5.04
CA GLU A 820 1.47 -41.64 5.07
C GLU A 820 1.05 -41.33 3.63
N SER A 821 -0.21 -41.64 3.31
CA SER A 821 -0.90 -41.11 2.15
C SER A 821 -1.92 -40.08 2.63
N GLU A 822 -1.67 -38.81 2.33
CA GLU A 822 -2.64 -37.73 2.54
C GLU A 822 -3.76 -37.87 1.52
N SER A 823 -4.93 -38.30 2.00
CA SER A 823 -6.18 -38.20 1.27
C SER A 823 -6.85 -36.86 1.58
N TYR A 824 -6.81 -35.91 0.65
CA TYR A 824 -7.69 -34.74 0.64
C TYR A 824 -8.75 -34.91 -0.45
N GLU A 825 -9.75 -35.76 -0.17
CA GLU A 825 -11.05 -35.73 -0.84
C GLU A 825 -12.13 -35.90 0.23
N GLN A 826 -12.64 -34.76 0.71
CA GLN A 826 -14.05 -34.52 1.07
C GLN A 826 -14.17 -33.19 1.80
N PHE A 827 -14.39 -32.11 1.05
CA PHE A 827 -15.06 -30.92 1.55
C PHE A 827 -15.99 -30.38 0.45
N PHE A 828 -17.29 -30.55 0.75
CA PHE A 828 -18.52 -30.04 0.15
C PHE A 828 -18.95 -30.54 -1.23
#